data_AF-A0A9W9I5C5-F1
#
_entry.id   AF-A0A9W9I5C5-F1
#
_cell.length_a   1.000
_cell.length_b   1.000
_cell.length_c   1.000
_cell.angle_alpha   90.00
_cell.angle_beta   90.00
_cell.angle_gamma   90.00
#
_symmetry.space_group_name_H-M   'P 1'
#
loop_
_entity.id
_entity.type
_entity.pdbx_description
1 polymer ?
#
loop_
_entity_poly.entity_id
_entity_poly.type
_entity_poly.pdbx_seq_one_letter_code
_entity_poly.pdbx_strand_id
1 'polypeptide(L)'
;MERQHSRRRRSARTQEPALAQPVASRQSPRPLLTWSLIACLLVALTYFSRPLTHLPWTSRIAPLPGRPQRDPAAEGRPRMALHPEDHVSRPPATQHLDWRITSAPRRPDGVLKQVYLINDLFPGPTIEARSGDSLLITVTNAVEGDSIALHWHGIHVASAMDGAAGVSQCPILPGGQFVYNVTIPADQSGTFWYHAHSGVSRGDGLYGGLVVHAPTAKSTVRGLLSPGRGDAQRFNYQKELLLLIGDWYHRPAKDVLAWYKLPGSFANEPVPDSMLVNGVGHFDCAMAVPARPVDCIEQLANTSFLDLDPDTAYRIRVVNTGALAGLSLVFGQNHIDLIQVDSVDVKRSQQEDVNSAGILYPGQRMDFVLHASPQHEPSTMMVQLDQGCFKYMNPALTPDQTFPIHYRSASISSEAQVSAPTVRNHINVENVPSSPSILMNLPPRAQQTHVVYTKIQKMARNHNIPEGYFNQTTWKPQNDPPTPLIGLPRVRWDSNQLALSTGSEAAWVDLVVNNLDEGPHPFHLHGHHFYILTVQQASYGWGSYDPFSDPYPPGQEPDMENESETPEAIDPNFQPYDLSRAALRDTVQIPSRGYAVLRFRADNPGVWLFHCHILWHLATGMAMLVDVMGDPTGQVAHDNSTAASGLCPV
;
A
#
# COMPACT_ATOMS: atom_id res chain seq x y z
N MET A 1 33.03 -44.10 -29.18
CA MET A 1 33.41 -45.30 -29.95
C MET A 1 32.14 -46.12 -30.09
N GLU A 2 31.59 -46.51 -31.22
CA GLU A 2 32.10 -46.73 -32.57
C GLU A 2 30.89 -46.72 -33.53
N ARG A 3 31.14 -46.39 -34.80
CA ARG A 3 30.14 -46.26 -35.88
C ARG A 3 29.79 -47.66 -36.41
N GLN A 4 28.68 -47.82 -37.14
CA GLN A 4 28.76 -48.14 -38.58
C GLN A 4 27.43 -48.05 -39.34
N HIS A 5 27.60 -47.55 -40.56
CA HIS A 5 26.65 -47.28 -41.65
C HIS A 5 26.28 -48.52 -42.46
N SER A 6 25.18 -48.43 -43.23
CA SER A 6 25.01 -48.92 -44.64
C SER A 6 23.50 -49.05 -44.95
N ARG A 7 22.90 -48.77 -46.12
CA ARG A 7 23.27 -48.24 -47.45
C ARG A 7 21.98 -47.86 -48.20
N ARG A 8 22.13 -46.98 -49.19
CA ARG A 8 21.16 -46.47 -50.18
C ARG A 8 20.54 -47.52 -51.12
N ARG A 9 19.33 -47.21 -51.65
CA ARG A 9 18.98 -47.33 -53.10
C ARG A 9 17.96 -46.25 -53.54
N ARG A 10 18.31 -45.51 -54.62
CA ARG A 10 17.45 -44.69 -55.51
C ARG A 10 16.62 -45.63 -56.43
N SER A 11 15.53 -45.29 -57.15
CA SER A 11 15.18 -44.11 -57.96
C SER A 11 13.75 -44.23 -58.54
N ALA A 12 13.14 -43.08 -58.90
CA ALA A 12 12.14 -42.77 -59.98
C ALA A 12 11.00 -41.90 -59.40
N ARG A 13 10.90 -40.58 -59.57
CA ARG A 13 10.84 -39.65 -60.75
C ARG A 13 9.51 -39.71 -61.53
N THR A 14 8.60 -38.78 -61.19
CA THR A 14 7.60 -38.12 -62.09
C THR A 14 7.03 -36.90 -61.33
N GLN A 15 7.51 -35.69 -61.64
CA GLN A 15 6.90 -34.66 -62.51
C GLN A 15 5.76 -33.84 -61.86
N GLU A 16 6.11 -32.61 -61.45
CA GLU A 16 5.20 -31.45 -61.44
C GLU A 16 4.81 -31.06 -62.88
N PRO A 17 3.70 -30.31 -63.05
CA PRO A 17 3.92 -28.96 -63.58
C PRO A 17 3.11 -27.86 -62.86
N ALA A 18 3.67 -26.67 -62.98
CA ALA A 18 3.25 -25.41 -62.41
C ALA A 18 2.25 -24.60 -63.26
N LEU A 19 1.59 -23.64 -62.59
CA LEU A 19 1.20 -22.29 -63.04
C LEU A 19 0.42 -22.08 -64.35
N ALA A 20 -0.79 -21.47 -64.23
CA ALA A 20 -1.24 -20.37 -65.09
C ALA A 20 -2.50 -19.65 -64.54
N GLN A 21 -2.35 -18.37 -64.15
CA GLN A 21 -3.29 -17.28 -64.51
C GLN A 21 -2.93 -16.81 -65.94
N PRO A 22 -3.72 -16.01 -66.71
CA PRO A 22 -4.68 -14.97 -66.29
C PRO A 22 -5.94 -14.83 -67.20
N VAL A 23 -6.78 -13.81 -66.97
CA VAL A 23 -7.21 -12.76 -67.93
C VAL A 23 -8.38 -11.94 -67.36
N ALA A 24 -8.24 -10.61 -67.49
CA ALA A 24 -9.17 -9.58 -67.07
C ALA A 24 -10.34 -9.38 -68.05
N SER A 25 -11.48 -8.88 -67.54
CA SER A 25 -12.48 -8.19 -68.34
C SER A 25 -12.86 -6.84 -67.70
N ARG A 26 -12.73 -5.78 -68.51
CA ARG A 26 -13.25 -4.43 -68.27
C ARG A 26 -14.69 -4.37 -68.74
N GLN A 27 -15.59 -3.76 -67.97
CA GLN A 27 -16.71 -2.97 -68.47
C GLN A 27 -17.14 -1.91 -67.43
N SER A 28 -17.69 -0.81 -67.94
CA SER A 28 -17.68 0.57 -67.46
C SER A 28 -18.84 0.95 -66.50
N PRO A 29 -18.81 2.16 -65.87
CA PRO A 29 -19.70 2.54 -64.76
C PRO A 29 -20.95 3.31 -65.19
N ARG A 30 -22.01 3.25 -64.37
CA ARG A 30 -23.20 4.13 -64.43
C ARG A 30 -23.68 4.52 -63.02
N PRO A 31 -24.38 5.66 -62.86
CA PRO A 31 -24.20 6.57 -61.73
C PRO A 31 -25.34 6.54 -60.70
N LEU A 32 -25.01 6.68 -59.42
CA LEU A 32 -25.95 6.96 -58.32
C LEU A 32 -25.37 8.07 -57.43
N LEU A 33 -25.21 9.26 -58.00
CA LEU A 33 -25.02 10.51 -57.26
C LEU A 33 -26.21 11.39 -57.63
N THR A 34 -27.19 11.55 -56.73
CA THR A 34 -28.16 12.67 -56.75
C THR A 34 -29.07 12.77 -55.53
N TRP A 35 -29.02 11.87 -54.54
CA TRP A 35 -29.97 11.91 -53.40
C TRP A 35 -29.37 12.28 -52.04
N SER A 36 -28.04 12.28 -51.87
CA SER A 36 -27.41 12.58 -50.57
C SER A 36 -27.03 14.06 -50.36
N LEU A 37 -27.05 14.89 -51.41
CA LEU A 37 -26.70 16.31 -51.35
C LEU A 37 -27.91 17.23 -51.06
N ILE A 38 -29.14 16.74 -51.23
CA ILE A 38 -30.37 17.51 -50.97
C ILE A 38 -30.78 17.40 -49.48
N ALA A 39 -30.41 16.31 -48.79
CA ALA A 39 -30.69 16.12 -47.37
C ALA A 39 -29.80 16.96 -46.44
N CYS A 40 -28.54 17.23 -46.83
CA CYS A 40 -27.62 18.04 -46.01
C CYS A 40 -27.91 19.55 -46.05
N LEU A 41 -28.58 20.04 -47.10
CA LEU A 41 -28.90 21.47 -47.24
C LEU A 41 -30.17 21.91 -46.48
N LEU A 42 -31.05 20.98 -46.11
CA LEU A 42 -32.29 21.27 -45.37
C LEU A 42 -32.13 21.27 -43.84
N VAL A 43 -31.07 20.65 -43.30
CA VAL A 43 -30.78 20.65 -41.86
C VAL A 43 -29.97 21.88 -41.43
N ALA A 44 -29.21 22.50 -42.34
CA ALA A 44 -28.44 23.71 -42.06
C ALA A 44 -29.28 25.00 -41.97
N LEU A 45 -30.53 24.99 -42.48
CA LEU A 45 -31.41 26.15 -42.52
C LEU A 45 -32.35 26.28 -41.30
N THR A 46 -32.43 25.27 -40.44
CA THR A 46 -33.24 25.30 -39.20
C THR A 46 -32.47 25.74 -37.96
N TYR A 47 -31.14 25.91 -38.05
CA TYR A 47 -30.28 26.29 -36.92
C TYR A 47 -29.96 27.80 -36.81
N PHE A 48 -30.34 28.63 -37.78
CA PHE A 48 -29.98 30.06 -37.81
C PHE A 48 -31.14 31.06 -37.62
N SER A 49 -32.28 30.64 -37.09
CA SER A 49 -33.39 31.57 -36.82
C SER A 49 -34.21 31.24 -35.58
N ARG A 50 -33.67 31.50 -34.38
CA ARG A 50 -34.51 31.83 -33.21
C ARG A 50 -33.92 33.00 -32.40
N PRO A 51 -34.73 34.03 -32.08
CA PRO A 51 -34.27 35.30 -31.52
C PRO A 51 -34.06 35.23 -30.01
N LEU A 52 -33.12 36.06 -29.52
CA LEU A 52 -32.91 36.38 -28.11
C LEU A 52 -34.19 36.97 -27.48
N THR A 53 -34.66 36.36 -26.39
CA THR A 53 -35.57 36.99 -25.44
C THR A 53 -34.88 37.12 -24.08
N HIS A 54 -34.52 38.35 -23.74
CA HIS A 54 -34.14 38.78 -22.39
C HIS A 54 -35.38 38.83 -21.49
N LEU A 55 -35.32 38.26 -20.28
CA LEU A 55 -36.15 38.61 -19.12
C LEU A 55 -35.35 38.31 -17.82
N PRO A 56 -35.69 38.95 -16.68
CA PRO A 56 -34.72 39.70 -15.89
C PRO A 56 -34.36 39.05 -14.55
N TRP A 57 -33.26 39.59 -13.98
CA TRP A 57 -32.80 39.41 -12.60
C TRP A 57 -33.91 39.45 -11.54
N THR A 58 -33.84 38.50 -10.62
CA THR A 58 -34.16 38.75 -9.21
C THR A 58 -33.08 38.17 -8.31
N SER A 59 -32.40 39.10 -7.65
CA SER A 59 -31.39 38.93 -6.62
C SER A 59 -32.02 38.44 -5.31
N ARG A 60 -31.42 37.42 -4.68
CA ARG A 60 -31.34 37.23 -3.22
C ARG A 60 -30.52 35.98 -2.90
N ILE A 61 -29.20 36.15 -2.84
CA ILE A 61 -28.33 35.30 -2.02
C ILE A 61 -27.61 36.26 -1.08
N ALA A 62 -27.87 36.11 0.22
CA ALA A 62 -27.20 36.84 1.27
C ALA A 62 -25.73 36.40 1.33
N PRO A 63 -24.75 37.32 1.36
CA PRO A 63 -23.35 36.94 1.57
C PRO A 63 -22.91 37.10 3.04
N LEU A 64 -22.00 36.20 3.43
CA LEU A 64 -20.97 36.23 4.51
C LEU A 64 -21.23 35.33 5.74
N PRO A 65 -20.17 34.70 6.34
CA PRO A 65 -18.76 35.13 6.33
C PRO A 65 -17.72 34.13 5.76
N GLY A 66 -16.62 34.68 5.20
CA GLY A 66 -15.43 33.95 4.73
C GLY A 66 -14.63 33.32 5.87
N ARG A 67 -13.69 32.37 5.67
CA ARG A 67 -12.85 31.94 4.53
C ARG A 67 -12.70 30.40 4.62
N PRO A 68 -12.47 29.65 3.53
CA PRO A 68 -11.10 29.50 3.06
C PRO A 68 -11.01 29.61 1.53
N GLN A 69 -10.11 30.45 1.04
CA GLN A 69 -9.70 30.42 -0.35
C GLN A 69 -8.18 30.33 -0.37
N ARG A 70 -7.70 29.12 -0.66
CA ARG A 70 -6.41 28.82 -1.30
C ARG A 70 -6.54 27.44 -1.96
N ASP A 71 -6.81 27.43 -3.25
CA ASP A 71 -6.40 26.32 -4.12
C ASP A 71 -6.38 26.78 -5.59
N PRO A 72 -5.18 26.89 -6.16
CA PRO A 72 -4.99 26.69 -7.60
C PRO A 72 -3.98 25.55 -7.90
N ALA A 73 -3.85 24.58 -6.99
CA ALA A 73 -2.69 23.77 -6.61
C ALA A 73 -1.99 24.41 -5.37
N ALA A 74 -1.64 23.71 -4.29
CA ALA A 74 -0.71 22.59 -4.32
C ALA A 74 0.55 22.84 -5.19
N GLU A 75 0.79 24.06 -5.68
CA GLU A 75 1.50 24.45 -6.92
C GLU A 75 3.01 24.09 -7.01
N GLY A 76 3.51 23.16 -6.19
CA GLY A 76 4.82 22.50 -6.38
C GLY A 76 5.25 21.55 -5.26
N ARG A 77 4.32 20.83 -4.60
CA ARG A 77 4.47 20.20 -3.25
C ARG A 77 5.68 19.26 -3.04
N PRO A 78 6.62 19.63 -2.14
CA PRO A 78 7.59 18.70 -1.54
C PRO A 78 7.32 18.51 -0.03
N ARG A 79 6.78 19.51 0.68
CA ARG A 79 6.60 19.47 2.14
C ARG A 79 5.14 19.25 2.51
N MET A 80 4.86 18.26 3.37
CA MET A 80 3.56 18.03 3.98
C MET A 80 3.64 18.30 5.50
N ALA A 81 3.33 19.53 5.91
CA ALA A 81 3.26 19.88 7.33
C ALA A 81 1.90 19.49 7.93
N LEU A 82 1.91 19.01 9.16
CA LEU A 82 0.73 18.59 9.90
C LEU A 82 0.43 19.56 11.05
N HIS A 83 -0.81 19.58 11.52
CA HIS A 83 -1.36 20.61 12.41
C HIS A 83 -2.04 19.99 13.65
N PRO A 84 -1.30 19.26 14.51
CA PRO A 84 -1.87 18.60 15.69
C PRO A 84 -2.67 19.56 16.59
N GLU A 85 -2.29 20.83 16.66
CA GLU A 85 -2.96 21.88 17.44
C GLU A 85 -4.46 22.03 17.14
N ASP A 86 -4.87 21.75 15.89
CA ASP A 86 -6.26 21.86 15.43
C ASP A 86 -7.11 20.63 15.86
N HIS A 87 -6.46 19.57 16.34
CA HIS A 87 -7.10 18.27 16.61
C HIS A 87 -7.03 17.87 18.09
N VAL A 88 -5.87 18.00 18.74
CA VAL A 88 -5.60 17.34 20.03
C VAL A 88 -6.44 17.88 21.20
N SER A 89 -6.98 19.10 21.10
CA SER A 89 -7.67 19.81 22.20
C SER A 89 -9.19 19.87 22.06
N ARG A 90 -9.71 19.60 20.86
CA ARG A 90 -11.14 19.60 20.55
C ARG A 90 -11.79 18.26 20.91
N PRO A 91 -13.12 18.22 21.16
CA PRO A 91 -13.85 16.96 21.24
C PRO A 91 -13.85 16.22 19.89
N PRO A 92 -14.18 14.91 19.88
CA PRO A 92 -14.47 14.19 18.64
C PRO A 92 -15.51 14.90 17.78
N ALA A 93 -15.32 14.87 16.47
CA ALA A 93 -16.21 15.51 15.51
C ALA A 93 -16.38 14.64 14.25
N THR A 94 -17.44 14.92 13.50
CA THR A 94 -17.65 14.34 12.18
C THR A 94 -17.05 15.26 11.11
N GLN A 95 -16.12 14.74 10.32
CA GLN A 95 -15.54 15.44 9.17
C GLN A 95 -16.22 14.96 7.89
N HIS A 96 -16.68 15.90 7.06
CA HIS A 96 -17.31 15.60 5.78
C HIS A 96 -16.33 15.92 4.65
N LEU A 97 -15.98 14.90 3.86
CA LEU A 97 -15.05 15.00 2.75
C LEU A 97 -15.77 14.61 1.45
N ASP A 98 -15.62 15.42 0.40
CA ASP A 98 -16.14 15.13 -0.94
C ASP A 98 -14.95 14.99 -1.89
N TRP A 99 -14.79 13.78 -2.41
CA TRP A 99 -13.64 13.35 -3.20
C TRP A 99 -14.10 12.94 -4.60
N ARG A 100 -13.64 13.67 -5.59
CA ARG A 100 -13.77 13.32 -7.00
C ARG A 100 -12.46 12.71 -7.49
N ILE A 101 -12.51 11.44 -7.87
CA ILE A 101 -11.35 10.71 -8.37
C ILE A 101 -11.29 10.83 -9.87
N THR A 102 -10.22 11.43 -10.38
CA THR A 102 -9.96 11.62 -11.80
C THR A 102 -8.64 10.95 -12.18
N SER A 103 -8.32 10.98 -13.46
CA SER A 103 -7.02 10.56 -13.96
C SER A 103 -6.54 11.60 -14.96
N ALA A 104 -5.29 12.06 -14.84
CA ALA A 104 -4.72 13.01 -15.80
C ALA A 104 -3.21 12.77 -16.01
N PRO A 105 -2.65 13.20 -17.15
CA PRO A 105 -1.22 13.14 -17.37
C PRO A 105 -0.46 14.04 -16.39
N ARG A 106 0.62 13.52 -15.78
CA ARG A 106 1.52 14.19 -14.83
C ARG A 106 2.96 13.76 -15.08
N ARG A 107 3.94 14.52 -14.56
CA ARG A 107 5.38 14.21 -14.57
C ARG A 107 5.98 14.21 -13.16
N PRO A 108 5.63 13.25 -12.28
CA PRO A 108 6.12 13.25 -10.90
C PRO A 108 7.66 13.27 -10.78
N ASP A 109 8.36 12.64 -11.72
CA ASP A 109 9.82 12.52 -11.78
C ASP A 109 10.42 13.03 -13.10
N GLY A 110 9.65 13.78 -13.90
CA GLY A 110 10.03 14.24 -15.24
C GLY A 110 9.42 13.43 -16.39
N VAL A 111 9.00 12.17 -16.15
CA VAL A 111 8.40 11.31 -17.18
C VAL A 111 6.88 11.42 -17.20
N LEU A 112 6.30 11.66 -18.38
CA LEU A 112 4.86 11.79 -18.56
C LEU A 112 4.17 10.44 -18.38
N LYS A 113 3.24 10.38 -17.44
CA LYS A 113 2.40 9.21 -17.20
C LYS A 113 1.00 9.65 -16.78
N GLN A 114 0.02 8.80 -17.07
CA GLN A 114 -1.33 8.93 -16.54
C GLN A 114 -1.35 8.61 -15.04
N VAL A 115 -1.77 9.56 -14.21
CA VAL A 115 -1.77 9.45 -12.74
C VAL A 115 -3.18 9.65 -12.20
N TYR A 116 -3.59 8.83 -11.23
CA TYR A 116 -4.85 9.03 -10.51
C TYR A 116 -4.76 10.20 -9.54
N LEU A 117 -5.82 10.99 -9.49
CA LEU A 117 -5.90 12.20 -8.68
C LEU A 117 -7.14 12.16 -7.79
N ILE A 118 -7.03 12.73 -6.59
CA ILE A 118 -8.18 12.98 -5.72
C ILE A 118 -8.34 14.49 -5.62
N ASN A 119 -9.45 15.03 -6.13
CA ASN A 119 -9.67 16.47 -6.24
C ASN A 119 -8.51 17.18 -6.99
N ASP A 120 -8.06 16.57 -8.09
CA ASP A 120 -6.94 17.01 -8.93
C ASP A 120 -5.54 17.02 -8.26
N LEU A 121 -5.43 16.45 -7.06
CA LEU A 121 -4.17 16.33 -6.30
C LEU A 121 -3.51 14.96 -6.43
N PHE A 122 -2.19 14.96 -6.52
CA PHE A 122 -1.31 13.80 -6.33
C PHE A 122 -0.08 14.20 -5.49
N PRO A 123 0.25 13.47 -4.41
CA PRO A 123 -0.57 12.46 -3.75
C PRO A 123 -1.92 13.04 -3.32
N GLY A 124 -2.88 12.15 -2.99
CA GLY A 124 -4.18 12.56 -2.50
C GLY A 124 -4.10 13.45 -1.25
N PRO A 125 -5.17 14.19 -0.91
CA PRO A 125 -5.19 15.07 0.25
C PRO A 125 -4.91 14.28 1.54
N THR A 126 -4.00 14.79 2.38
CA THR A 126 -3.77 14.21 3.70
C THR A 126 -4.98 14.48 4.60
N ILE A 127 -5.54 13.42 5.17
CA ILE A 127 -6.55 13.55 6.23
C ILE A 127 -5.83 13.72 7.55
N GLU A 128 -6.15 14.78 8.28
CA GLU A 128 -5.81 14.92 9.70
C GLU A 128 -7.08 14.72 10.53
N ALA A 129 -7.02 13.82 11.51
CA ALA A 129 -8.13 13.49 12.38
C ALA A 129 -7.67 13.32 13.82
N ARG A 130 -8.61 13.11 14.72
CA ARG A 130 -8.38 12.79 16.14
C ARG A 130 -9.01 11.43 16.45
N SER A 131 -8.44 10.68 17.39
CA SER A 131 -9.09 9.47 17.90
C SER A 131 -10.55 9.74 18.30
N GLY A 132 -11.47 8.88 17.88
CA GLY A 132 -12.92 9.05 18.08
C GLY A 132 -13.64 9.91 17.04
N ASP A 133 -12.95 10.59 16.12
CA ASP A 133 -13.61 11.27 15.01
C ASP A 133 -14.32 10.28 14.08
N SER A 134 -15.35 10.75 13.38
CA SER A 134 -15.95 10.04 12.24
C SER A 134 -15.64 10.79 10.94
N LEU A 135 -15.23 10.08 9.91
CA LEU A 135 -14.98 10.61 8.57
C LEU A 135 -16.10 10.12 7.65
N LEU A 136 -16.91 11.05 7.17
CA LEU A 136 -17.91 10.79 6.14
C LEU A 136 -17.36 11.23 4.79
N ILE A 137 -16.89 10.26 4.01
CA ILE A 137 -16.11 10.50 2.78
C ILE A 137 -16.94 10.06 1.59
N THR A 138 -17.46 11.03 0.85
CA THR A 138 -18.19 10.80 -0.40
C THR A 138 -17.19 10.68 -1.53
N VAL A 139 -17.07 9.49 -2.11
CA VAL A 139 -16.12 9.19 -3.18
C VAL A 139 -16.88 9.01 -4.49
N THR A 140 -16.60 9.89 -5.44
CA THR A 140 -17.16 9.84 -6.80
C THR A 140 -16.08 9.35 -7.77
N ASN A 141 -16.34 8.25 -8.47
CA ASN A 141 -15.45 7.76 -9.50
C ASN A 141 -15.69 8.52 -10.82
N ALA A 142 -14.78 9.42 -11.19
CA ALA A 142 -14.81 10.15 -12.46
C ALA A 142 -13.70 9.70 -13.42
N VAL A 143 -13.12 8.51 -13.22
CA VAL A 143 -12.14 7.91 -14.13
C VAL A 143 -12.86 7.20 -15.27
N GLU A 144 -12.33 7.31 -16.48
CA GLU A 144 -12.86 6.59 -17.65
C GLU A 144 -12.40 5.13 -17.63
N GLY A 145 -13.32 4.21 -17.33
CA GLY A 145 -13.14 2.77 -17.60
C GLY A 145 -12.59 1.92 -16.45
N ASP A 146 -12.04 2.51 -15.39
CA ASP A 146 -11.57 1.77 -14.22
C ASP A 146 -12.57 1.86 -13.07
N SER A 147 -12.83 0.74 -12.39
CA SER A 147 -13.52 0.75 -11.11
C SER A 147 -12.55 1.00 -9.96
N ILE A 148 -13.02 1.64 -8.90
CA ILE A 148 -12.18 2.05 -7.78
C ILE A 148 -12.75 1.61 -6.44
N ALA A 149 -11.89 1.36 -5.46
CA ALA A 149 -12.27 1.22 -4.05
C ALA A 149 -11.10 1.73 -3.20
N LEU A 150 -11.38 2.38 -2.06
CA LEU A 150 -10.35 2.93 -1.18
C LEU A 150 -10.36 2.23 0.17
N HIS A 151 -9.18 1.79 0.61
CA HIS A 151 -8.94 1.17 1.90
C HIS A 151 -8.22 2.11 2.87
N TRP A 152 -8.52 2.00 4.16
CA TRP A 152 -8.00 2.81 5.27
C TRP A 152 -6.95 2.02 6.06
N HIS A 153 -5.75 1.93 5.50
CA HIS A 153 -4.70 1.03 5.98
C HIS A 153 -4.37 1.24 7.45
N GLY A 154 -4.59 0.19 8.24
CA GLY A 154 -4.28 0.11 9.68
C GLY A 154 -5.39 0.61 10.62
N ILE A 155 -6.44 1.28 10.12
CA ILE A 155 -7.57 1.68 10.96
C ILE A 155 -8.51 0.49 11.19
N HIS A 156 -8.94 0.28 12.44
CA HIS A 156 -9.95 -0.73 12.77
C HIS A 156 -11.33 -0.17 12.47
N VAL A 157 -11.75 -0.32 11.23
CA VAL A 157 -13.06 0.12 10.75
C VAL A 157 -14.12 -0.96 10.94
N ALA A 158 -15.39 -0.62 10.71
CA ALA A 158 -16.41 -1.63 10.48
C ALA A 158 -16.15 -2.32 9.14
N SER A 159 -16.34 -3.64 9.06
CA SER A 159 -15.99 -4.43 7.87
C SER A 159 -16.62 -3.90 6.57
N ALA A 160 -17.87 -3.43 6.59
CA ALA A 160 -18.55 -2.82 5.43
C ALA A 160 -17.92 -1.49 4.93
N MET A 161 -17.03 -0.88 5.71
CA MET A 161 -16.36 0.40 5.39
C MET A 161 -14.86 0.21 5.11
N ASP A 162 -14.40 -1.05 5.02
CA ASP A 162 -12.99 -1.41 4.85
C ASP A 162 -12.43 -1.08 3.46
N GLY A 163 -13.25 -1.12 2.41
CA GLY A 163 -12.79 -0.75 1.07
C GLY A 163 -12.12 -1.85 0.26
N ALA A 164 -12.00 -3.06 0.79
CA ALA A 164 -11.54 -4.25 0.06
C ALA A 164 -12.57 -4.69 -1.01
N ALA A 165 -12.28 -4.37 -2.28
CA ALA A 165 -13.13 -4.71 -3.40
C ALA A 165 -13.37 -6.23 -3.53
N GLY A 166 -14.64 -6.63 -3.59
CA GLY A 166 -15.05 -8.03 -3.64
C GLY A 166 -15.13 -8.72 -2.27
N VAL A 167 -14.66 -8.09 -1.20
CA VAL A 167 -14.77 -8.62 0.17
C VAL A 167 -15.80 -7.81 0.96
N SER A 168 -15.51 -6.54 1.23
CA SER A 168 -16.38 -5.66 2.00
C SER A 168 -17.36 -4.86 1.17
N GLN A 169 -17.05 -4.61 -0.11
CA GLN A 169 -17.92 -3.84 -1.00
C GLN A 169 -17.73 -4.20 -2.48
N CYS A 170 -18.68 -3.81 -3.32
CA CYS A 170 -18.45 -3.76 -4.75
C CYS A 170 -17.48 -2.60 -5.09
N PRO A 171 -16.67 -2.73 -6.16
CA PRO A 171 -15.96 -1.59 -6.72
C PRO A 171 -16.92 -0.46 -7.15
N ILE A 172 -16.52 0.79 -6.95
CA ILE A 172 -17.21 1.98 -7.45
C ILE A 172 -16.98 2.04 -8.95
N LEU A 173 -18.02 1.77 -9.75
CA LEU A 173 -17.95 1.82 -11.21
C LEU A 173 -17.73 3.26 -11.71
N PRO A 174 -17.20 3.45 -12.94
CA PRO A 174 -17.13 4.76 -13.57
C PRO A 174 -18.46 5.51 -13.51
N GLY A 175 -18.45 6.75 -13.00
CA GLY A 175 -19.63 7.59 -12.79
C GLY A 175 -20.40 7.33 -11.49
N GLY A 176 -20.12 6.22 -10.79
CA GLY A 176 -20.76 5.85 -9.54
C GLY A 176 -20.20 6.58 -8.31
N GLN A 177 -20.92 6.45 -7.20
CA GLN A 177 -20.56 7.08 -5.93
C GLN A 177 -20.71 6.13 -4.74
N PHE A 178 -19.82 6.25 -3.75
CA PHE A 178 -19.91 5.55 -2.48
C PHE A 178 -19.57 6.47 -1.32
N VAL A 179 -20.26 6.31 -0.19
CA VAL A 179 -20.01 7.08 1.02
C VAL A 179 -19.39 6.17 2.08
N TYR A 180 -18.12 6.39 2.37
CA TYR A 180 -17.44 5.74 3.48
C TYR A 180 -17.77 6.45 4.78
N ASN A 181 -18.23 5.71 5.79
CA ASN A 181 -18.41 6.20 7.16
C ASN A 181 -17.38 5.55 8.07
N VAL A 182 -16.20 6.15 8.15
CA VAL A 182 -15.05 5.63 8.90
C VAL A 182 -15.06 6.24 10.30
N THR A 183 -15.39 5.44 11.31
CA THR A 183 -15.23 5.88 12.70
C THR A 183 -13.88 5.44 13.22
N ILE A 184 -13.07 6.40 13.67
CA ILE A 184 -11.74 6.14 14.20
C ILE A 184 -11.89 5.65 15.65
N PRO A 185 -11.37 4.47 16.00
CA PRO A 185 -11.40 3.97 17.38
C PRO A 185 -10.77 4.95 18.38
N ALA A 186 -11.29 4.96 19.60
CA ALA A 186 -10.81 5.87 20.65
C ALA A 186 -9.38 5.56 21.12
N ASP A 187 -8.91 4.34 20.88
CA ASP A 187 -7.60 3.81 21.23
C ASP A 187 -6.60 3.80 20.07
N GLN A 188 -7.00 4.20 18.86
CA GLN A 188 -6.08 4.34 17.73
C GLN A 188 -5.64 5.79 17.51
N SER A 189 -4.34 5.99 17.40
CA SER A 189 -3.70 7.25 17.03
C SER A 189 -2.31 6.95 16.45
N GLY A 190 -1.84 7.76 15.51
CA GLY A 190 -0.55 7.58 14.86
C GLY A 190 -0.59 7.90 13.37
N THR A 191 0.28 7.24 12.62
CA THR A 191 0.44 7.40 11.18
C THR A 191 -0.19 6.23 10.42
N PHE A 192 -1.23 6.56 9.67
CA PHE A 192 -1.95 5.68 8.76
C PHE A 192 -1.89 6.29 7.35
N TRP A 193 -2.56 5.63 6.42
CA TRP A 193 -2.69 6.12 5.05
C TRP A 193 -3.90 5.45 4.41
N TYR A 194 -4.32 5.97 3.26
CA TYR A 194 -5.37 5.34 2.47
C TYR A 194 -4.86 5.09 1.05
N HIS A 195 -5.36 4.05 0.41
CA HIS A 195 -4.97 3.71 -0.95
C HIS A 195 -6.04 2.94 -1.69
N ALA A 196 -5.91 2.88 -3.01
CA ALA A 196 -6.74 2.01 -3.83
C ALA A 196 -6.58 0.54 -3.43
N HIS A 197 -7.71 -0.14 -3.25
CA HIS A 197 -7.81 -1.60 -3.06
C HIS A 197 -8.62 -2.23 -4.20
N SER A 198 -8.41 -1.69 -5.41
CA SER A 198 -9.01 -2.12 -6.66
C SER A 198 -7.91 -2.29 -7.71
N GLY A 199 -7.58 -3.54 -8.05
CA GLY A 199 -6.54 -3.85 -9.03
C GLY A 199 -5.18 -3.29 -8.64
N VAL A 200 -4.59 -2.47 -9.51
CA VAL A 200 -3.22 -1.94 -9.35
C VAL A 200 -3.15 -0.40 -9.35
N SER A 201 -4.28 0.28 -9.20
CA SER A 201 -4.38 1.75 -9.29
C SER A 201 -3.53 2.49 -8.24
N ARG A 202 -3.17 1.84 -7.12
CA ARG A 202 -2.21 2.37 -6.14
C ARG A 202 -0.85 2.69 -6.79
N GLY A 203 -0.34 1.81 -7.66
CA GLY A 203 0.93 2.00 -8.36
C GLY A 203 0.92 3.14 -9.39
N ASP A 204 -0.26 3.66 -9.72
CA ASP A 204 -0.47 4.80 -10.61
C ASP A 204 -0.94 6.05 -9.83
N GLY A 205 -0.79 6.04 -8.51
CA GLY A 205 -0.89 7.25 -7.67
C GLY A 205 -2.15 7.40 -6.83
N LEU A 206 -3.06 6.41 -6.82
CA LEU A 206 -4.28 6.50 -6.02
C LEU A 206 -4.02 6.14 -4.53
N TYR A 207 -3.42 7.07 -3.80
CA TYR A 207 -3.14 6.99 -2.36
C TYR A 207 -2.99 8.39 -1.73
N GLY A 208 -3.03 8.46 -0.40
CA GLY A 208 -2.73 9.67 0.37
C GLY A 208 -2.57 9.40 1.87
N GLY A 209 -2.16 10.43 2.62
CA GLY A 209 -1.88 10.31 4.05
C GLY A 209 -3.13 10.32 4.93
N LEU A 210 -3.10 9.60 6.06
CA LEU A 210 -4.11 9.65 7.11
C LEU A 210 -3.41 9.72 8.47
N VAL A 211 -3.45 10.86 9.14
CA VAL A 211 -2.83 11.05 10.45
C VAL A 211 -3.91 11.21 11.51
N VAL A 212 -3.82 10.40 12.57
CA VAL A 212 -4.75 10.44 13.69
C VAL A 212 -4.03 10.92 14.94
N HIS A 213 -4.40 12.09 15.41
CA HIS A 213 -3.79 12.74 16.56
C HIS A 213 -4.40 12.24 17.87
N ALA A 214 -3.53 11.87 18.82
CA ALA A 214 -3.96 11.44 20.16
C ALA A 214 -4.51 12.63 20.96
N PRO A 215 -5.59 12.45 21.73
CA PRO A 215 -6.19 13.53 22.51
C PRO A 215 -5.32 13.96 23.69
N THR A 216 -5.26 15.26 23.96
CA THR A 216 -4.60 15.80 25.16
C THR A 216 -5.57 15.87 26.35
N ALA A 217 -5.15 15.37 27.52
CA ALA A 217 -5.95 15.45 28.74
C ALA A 217 -6.05 16.90 29.25
N LYS A 218 -7.26 17.45 29.43
CA LYS A 218 -7.43 18.77 30.05
C LYS A 218 -7.24 18.67 31.56
N SER A 219 -6.09 19.07 32.10
CA SER A 219 -5.93 19.19 33.56
C SER A 219 -6.74 20.39 34.05
N THR A 220 -7.80 20.13 34.81
CA THR A 220 -8.66 21.15 35.41
C THR A 220 -8.35 21.33 36.89
N VAL A 221 -7.15 21.83 37.21
CA VAL A 221 -6.84 22.28 38.59
C VAL A 221 -6.95 23.81 38.64
N ARG A 222 -8.02 24.30 39.29
CA ARG A 222 -8.25 25.71 39.72
C ARG A 222 -7.71 26.79 38.75
N GLY A 223 -8.22 26.83 37.53
CA GLY A 223 -8.02 27.98 36.62
C GLY A 223 -6.62 28.12 35.99
N LEU A 224 -5.68 27.21 36.27
CA LEU A 224 -4.46 27.06 35.50
C LEU A 224 -4.67 25.95 34.48
N LEU A 225 -4.93 26.34 33.23
CA LEU A 225 -4.87 25.42 32.10
C LEU A 225 -3.41 24.97 31.94
N SER A 226 -3.01 23.89 32.61
CA SER A 226 -1.80 23.17 32.20
C SER A 226 -2.14 22.39 30.93
N PRO A 227 -1.39 22.57 29.83
CA PRO A 227 -1.51 21.68 28.68
C PRO A 227 -1.39 20.24 29.16
N GLY A 228 -2.33 19.38 28.76
CA GLY A 228 -2.22 17.95 29.01
C GLY A 228 -0.91 17.40 28.49
N ARG A 229 -0.42 16.31 29.11
CA ARG A 229 0.73 15.55 28.61
C ARG A 229 0.34 14.83 27.30
N GLY A 230 0.41 15.53 26.17
CA GLY A 230 0.26 14.96 24.83
C GLY A 230 1.57 14.39 24.28
N ASP A 231 1.50 13.78 23.10
CA ASP A 231 2.65 13.19 22.41
C ASP A 231 3.82 14.18 22.23
N ALA A 232 3.53 15.43 21.88
CA ALA A 232 4.54 16.48 21.72
C ALA A 232 5.40 16.66 22.99
N GLN A 233 4.77 16.62 24.18
CA GLN A 233 5.49 16.69 25.45
C GLN A 233 6.19 15.36 25.79
N ARG A 234 5.56 14.22 25.48
CA ARG A 234 6.09 12.88 25.76
C ARG A 234 7.36 12.56 24.96
N PHE A 235 7.37 12.96 23.69
CA PHE A 235 8.46 12.70 22.75
C PHE A 235 9.32 13.94 22.46
N ASN A 236 9.02 15.08 23.08
CA ASN A 236 9.79 16.32 23.02
C ASN A 236 10.02 16.84 21.59
N TYR A 237 8.95 16.98 20.81
CA TYR A 237 8.95 17.64 19.50
C TYR A 237 7.98 18.82 19.49
N GLN A 238 8.16 19.73 18.53
CA GLN A 238 7.32 20.93 18.40
C GLN A 238 6.50 20.96 17.10
N LYS A 239 6.95 20.26 16.05
CA LYS A 239 6.30 20.25 14.74
C LYS A 239 6.30 18.86 14.13
N GLU A 240 5.42 18.64 13.17
CA GLU A 240 5.25 17.35 12.51
C GLU A 240 5.28 17.47 10.99
N LEU A 241 5.89 16.50 10.32
CA LEU A 241 5.95 16.39 8.85
C LEU A 241 5.60 14.97 8.42
N LEU A 242 4.94 14.85 7.26
CA LEU A 242 4.64 13.57 6.62
C LEU A 242 5.51 13.38 5.36
N LEU A 243 6.05 12.18 5.21
CA LEU A 243 6.76 11.69 4.03
C LEU A 243 6.06 10.44 3.50
N LEU A 244 5.43 10.56 2.33
CA LEU A 244 4.92 9.43 1.54
C LEU A 244 6.02 9.04 0.55
N ILE A 245 6.63 7.88 0.73
CA ILE A 245 7.77 7.44 -0.07
C ILE A 245 7.44 6.12 -0.74
N GLY A 246 7.74 5.98 -2.03
CA GLY A 246 7.54 4.70 -2.72
C GLY A 246 8.31 4.60 -4.02
N ASP A 247 8.55 3.37 -4.46
CA ASP A 247 9.00 3.09 -5.81
C ASP A 247 7.99 3.55 -6.88
N TRP A 248 8.48 3.82 -8.09
CA TRP A 248 7.69 4.37 -9.17
C TRP A 248 8.03 3.73 -10.52
N TYR A 249 6.99 3.54 -11.33
CA TYR A 249 7.09 2.95 -12.67
C TYR A 249 6.58 3.94 -13.71
N HIS A 250 7.26 4.05 -14.84
CA HIS A 250 6.84 4.94 -15.95
C HIS A 250 5.71 4.33 -16.79
N ARG A 251 5.62 3.00 -16.83
CA ARG A 251 4.51 2.31 -17.48
C ARG A 251 3.27 2.31 -16.58
N PRO A 252 2.05 2.35 -17.15
CA PRO A 252 0.83 2.10 -16.39
C PRO A 252 0.94 0.80 -15.58
N ALA A 253 0.49 0.79 -14.33
CA ALA A 253 0.66 -0.35 -13.45
C ALA A 253 -0.01 -1.62 -14.01
N LYS A 254 -1.11 -1.47 -14.77
CA LYS A 254 -1.75 -2.59 -15.48
C LYS A 254 -0.84 -3.25 -16.52
N ASP A 255 0.01 -2.49 -17.19
CA ASP A 255 0.97 -3.00 -18.19
C ASP A 255 2.17 -3.65 -17.51
N VAL A 256 2.59 -3.11 -16.35
CA VAL A 256 3.61 -3.71 -15.50
C VAL A 256 3.13 -5.07 -14.97
N LEU A 257 1.89 -5.14 -14.47
CA LEU A 257 1.26 -6.39 -14.07
C LEU A 257 1.11 -7.37 -15.25
N ALA A 258 0.68 -6.89 -16.42
CA ALA A 258 0.56 -7.72 -17.61
C ALA A 258 1.91 -8.34 -18.00
N TRP A 259 3.01 -7.57 -17.91
CA TRP A 259 4.37 -8.08 -18.11
C TRP A 259 4.75 -9.11 -17.05
N TYR A 260 4.50 -8.82 -15.77
CA TYR A 260 4.77 -9.76 -14.67
C TYR A 260 4.07 -11.10 -14.88
N LYS A 261 2.84 -11.09 -15.41
CA LYS A 261 2.04 -12.29 -15.70
C LYS A 261 2.51 -13.09 -16.92
N LEU A 262 3.45 -12.59 -17.72
CA LEU A 262 3.98 -13.35 -18.86
C LEU A 262 4.82 -14.53 -18.35
N PRO A 263 4.69 -15.74 -18.94
CA PRO A 263 5.54 -16.87 -18.58
C PRO A 263 7.05 -16.56 -18.69
N GLY A 264 7.43 -15.70 -19.64
CA GLY A 264 8.81 -15.26 -19.85
C GLY A 264 9.34 -14.26 -18.82
N SER A 265 8.51 -13.71 -17.92
CA SER A 265 8.99 -12.91 -16.78
C SER A 265 9.64 -13.79 -15.71
N PHE A 266 9.38 -15.09 -15.75
CA PHE A 266 9.76 -16.07 -14.73
C PHE A 266 9.24 -15.73 -13.32
N ALA A 267 8.16 -14.95 -13.21
CA ALA A 267 7.66 -14.43 -11.93
C ALA A 267 8.65 -13.51 -11.21
N ASN A 268 9.66 -12.98 -11.92
CA ASN A 268 10.56 -12.01 -11.34
C ASN A 268 9.83 -10.69 -11.21
N GLU A 269 9.91 -10.11 -10.02
CA GLU A 269 9.29 -8.84 -9.70
C GLU A 269 9.80 -7.76 -10.67
N PRO A 270 8.90 -6.93 -11.24
CA PRO A 270 9.32 -5.85 -12.12
C PRO A 270 10.11 -4.83 -11.30
N VAL A 271 11.31 -4.52 -11.73
CA VAL A 271 12.15 -3.52 -11.07
C VAL A 271 11.60 -2.12 -11.40
N PRO A 272 11.44 -1.22 -10.42
CA PRO A 272 10.94 0.13 -10.65
C PRO A 272 11.89 0.96 -11.51
N ASP A 273 11.37 2.04 -12.06
CA ASP A 273 12.11 2.98 -12.91
C ASP A 273 12.70 4.15 -12.09
N SER A 274 12.02 4.54 -11.01
CA SER A 274 12.45 5.61 -10.10
C SER A 274 11.82 5.45 -8.70
N MET A 275 11.90 6.50 -7.88
CA MET A 275 11.17 6.64 -6.61
C MET A 275 10.56 8.03 -6.50
N LEU A 276 9.51 8.16 -5.68
CA LEU A 276 8.90 9.44 -5.33
C LEU A 276 8.93 9.64 -3.81
N VAL A 277 9.19 10.88 -3.39
CA VAL A 277 8.95 11.38 -2.04
C VAL A 277 7.86 12.45 -2.17
N ASN A 278 6.76 12.32 -1.44
CA ASN A 278 5.61 13.22 -1.48
C ASN A 278 5.09 13.51 -2.91
N GLY A 279 5.19 12.52 -3.81
CA GLY A 279 4.78 12.59 -5.21
C GLY A 279 5.76 13.32 -6.14
N VAL A 280 6.98 13.58 -5.67
CA VAL A 280 8.05 14.22 -6.45
C VAL A 280 9.28 13.32 -6.45
N GLY A 281 9.90 13.15 -7.60
CA GLY A 281 11.14 12.38 -7.76
C GLY A 281 12.04 12.95 -8.84
N HIS A 282 13.03 12.18 -9.23
CA HIS A 282 13.94 12.51 -10.32
C HIS A 282 14.26 11.26 -11.15
N PHE A 283 14.28 11.44 -12.46
CA PHE A 283 14.74 10.47 -13.43
C PHE A 283 15.63 11.16 -14.46
N ASP A 284 16.83 10.60 -14.70
CA ASP A 284 17.75 11.11 -15.73
C ASP A 284 17.21 10.75 -17.12
N CYS A 285 16.74 11.77 -17.87
CA CYS A 285 16.18 11.57 -19.20
C CYS A 285 17.20 11.03 -20.20
N ALA A 286 18.51 11.14 -19.94
CA ALA A 286 19.53 10.51 -20.79
C ALA A 286 19.51 8.98 -20.70
N MET A 287 18.90 8.42 -19.64
CA MET A 287 18.70 6.99 -19.46
C MET A 287 17.47 6.45 -20.18
N ALA A 288 16.65 7.32 -20.81
CA ALA A 288 15.56 6.90 -21.67
C ALA A 288 16.09 6.17 -22.92
N VAL A 289 15.68 4.91 -23.10
CA VAL A 289 16.16 4.08 -24.22
C VAL A 289 15.17 4.05 -25.40
N PRO A 290 15.64 4.01 -26.66
CA PRO A 290 14.75 3.93 -27.83
C PRO A 290 13.81 2.72 -27.84
N ALA A 291 14.20 1.61 -27.20
CA ALA A 291 13.38 0.41 -27.10
C ALA A 291 12.16 0.57 -26.17
N ARG A 292 12.16 1.61 -25.32
CA ARG A 292 11.08 1.97 -24.39
C ARG A 292 10.97 3.50 -24.35
N PRO A 293 10.47 4.13 -25.42
CA PRO A 293 10.44 5.58 -25.48
C PRO A 293 9.51 6.10 -24.40
N VAL A 294 10.04 7.01 -23.58
CA VAL A 294 9.29 7.78 -22.60
C VAL A 294 9.28 9.23 -23.02
N ASP A 295 8.18 9.92 -22.78
CA ASP A 295 8.15 11.37 -22.89
C ASP A 295 8.74 11.93 -21.60
N CYS A 296 10.01 12.33 -21.65
CA CYS A 296 10.79 12.80 -20.50
C CYS A 296 11.21 14.26 -20.69
N ILE A 297 11.05 15.06 -19.66
CA ILE A 297 11.58 16.42 -19.58
C ILE A 297 12.41 16.52 -18.31
N GLU A 298 13.65 16.97 -18.45
CA GLU A 298 14.48 17.30 -17.30
C GLU A 298 13.80 18.43 -16.52
N GLN A 299 13.26 18.07 -15.35
CA GLN A 299 12.60 19.00 -14.46
C GLN A 299 13.43 19.17 -13.20
N LEU A 300 13.83 20.42 -12.93
CA LEU A 300 14.30 20.82 -11.61
C LEU A 300 13.11 20.77 -10.67
N ALA A 301 12.94 19.62 -10.02
CA ALA A 301 11.89 19.43 -9.04
C ALA A 301 12.26 20.12 -7.72
N ASN A 302 11.26 20.71 -7.07
CA ASN A 302 11.43 21.22 -5.72
C ASN A 302 11.55 20.01 -4.77
N THR A 303 12.73 19.83 -4.17
CA THR A 303 13.04 18.72 -3.25
C THR A 303 13.13 19.17 -1.79
N SER A 304 12.55 20.32 -1.45
CA SER A 304 12.50 20.87 -0.10
C SER A 304 11.50 20.13 0.80
N PHE A 305 11.66 18.81 0.94
CA PHE A 305 10.82 17.95 1.78
C PHE A 305 10.97 18.32 3.26
N LEU A 306 12.20 18.66 3.65
CA LEU A 306 12.62 18.95 5.02
C LEU A 306 13.19 20.38 5.14
N ASP A 307 12.28 21.37 5.13
CA ASP A 307 12.59 22.75 5.49
C ASP A 307 12.40 22.95 7.00
N LEU A 308 13.49 22.79 7.75
CA LEU A 308 13.48 22.77 9.20
C LEU A 308 13.80 24.14 9.80
N ASP A 309 13.18 24.44 10.92
CA ASP A 309 13.56 25.55 11.78
C ASP A 309 14.73 25.10 12.68
N PRO A 310 15.77 25.93 12.86
CA PRO A 310 16.83 25.65 13.82
C PRO A 310 16.25 25.46 15.22
N ASP A 311 16.91 24.62 16.02
CA ASP A 311 16.56 24.35 17.42
C ASP A 311 15.14 23.76 17.64
N THR A 312 14.48 23.36 16.54
CA THR A 312 13.15 22.74 16.56
C THR A 312 13.29 21.25 16.27
N ALA A 313 12.77 20.42 17.18
CA ALA A 313 12.64 18.99 16.97
C ALA A 313 11.35 18.69 16.20
N TYR A 314 11.46 17.86 15.17
CA TYR A 314 10.35 17.49 14.30
C TYR A 314 10.01 16.02 14.47
N ARG A 315 8.72 15.69 14.63
CA ARG A 315 8.25 14.33 14.39
C ARG A 315 8.12 14.14 12.88
N ILE A 316 8.90 13.23 12.31
CA ILE A 316 8.82 12.82 10.92
C ILE A 316 8.04 11.53 10.87
N ARG A 317 6.95 11.53 10.10
CA ARG A 317 6.07 10.39 9.87
C ARG A 317 6.32 9.87 8.48
N VAL A 318 6.72 8.62 8.33
CA VAL A 318 7.11 8.02 7.06
C VAL A 318 6.15 6.88 6.73
N VAL A 319 5.65 6.86 5.50
CA VAL A 319 4.82 5.80 4.96
C VAL A 319 5.49 5.24 3.72
N ASN A 320 5.70 3.92 3.68
CA ASN A 320 6.08 3.27 2.42
C ASN A 320 4.81 2.99 1.59
N THR A 321 4.58 3.84 0.58
CA THR A 321 3.46 3.74 -0.37
C THR A 321 3.80 2.91 -1.61
N GLY A 322 5.04 2.41 -1.71
CA GLY A 322 5.60 1.71 -2.87
C GLY A 322 4.89 0.41 -3.23
N ALA A 323 5.05 -0.03 -4.47
CA ALA A 323 4.43 -1.24 -4.98
C ALA A 323 5.27 -2.51 -4.72
N LEU A 324 6.57 -2.37 -4.45
CA LEU A 324 7.50 -3.49 -4.34
C LEU A 324 8.60 -3.30 -3.28
N ALA A 325 9.34 -2.19 -3.36
CA ALA A 325 10.61 -2.04 -2.67
C ALA A 325 10.41 -1.62 -1.20
N GLY A 326 11.21 -2.22 -0.31
CA GLY A 326 11.43 -1.63 1.02
C GLY A 326 12.28 -0.37 0.92
N LEU A 327 12.32 0.44 1.98
CA LEU A 327 13.15 1.65 2.01
C LEU A 327 13.84 1.87 3.34
N SER A 328 15.03 2.44 3.31
CA SER A 328 15.73 2.95 4.50
C SER A 328 16.00 4.44 4.35
N LEU A 329 16.00 5.15 5.47
CA LEU A 329 16.40 6.55 5.54
C LEU A 329 17.75 6.67 6.22
N VAL A 330 18.61 7.55 5.70
CA VAL A 330 19.90 7.90 6.29
C VAL A 330 20.02 9.42 6.35
N PHE A 331 20.39 9.96 7.50
CA PHE A 331 20.53 11.40 7.71
C PHE A 331 22.01 11.77 7.88
N GLY A 332 22.42 12.87 7.26
CA GLY A 332 23.80 13.36 7.27
C GLY A 332 24.28 13.77 8.65
N GLN A 333 23.92 14.97 9.09
CA GLN A 333 24.37 15.51 10.39
C GLN A 333 23.33 15.36 11.50
N ASN A 334 22.10 14.96 11.15
CA ASN A 334 21.03 14.78 12.12
C ASN A 334 21.11 13.41 12.81
N HIS A 335 20.48 13.31 13.98
CA HIS A 335 20.17 12.04 14.62
C HIS A 335 18.64 11.90 14.78
N ILE A 336 18.20 10.66 14.94
CA ILE A 336 16.79 10.26 14.99
C ILE A 336 16.49 9.40 16.21
N ASP A 337 15.32 9.62 16.79
CA ASP A 337 14.75 8.78 17.84
C ASP A 337 13.48 8.09 17.31
N LEU A 338 13.53 6.79 17.03
CA LEU A 338 12.35 6.02 16.62
C LEU A 338 11.34 5.93 17.77
N ILE A 339 10.10 6.37 17.53
CA ILE A 339 9.05 6.44 18.55
C ILE A 339 7.85 5.52 18.25
N GLN A 340 7.49 5.31 16.98
CA GLN A 340 6.41 4.40 16.59
C GLN A 340 6.72 3.67 15.30
N VAL A 341 6.15 2.47 15.15
CA VAL A 341 6.07 1.73 13.89
C VAL A 341 4.65 1.22 13.75
N ASP A 342 4.04 1.42 12.58
CA ASP A 342 2.63 1.13 12.29
C ASP A 342 1.66 1.74 13.33
N SER A 343 1.88 3.00 13.73
CA SER A 343 1.10 3.71 14.77
C SER A 343 1.22 3.14 16.19
N VAL A 344 2.13 2.20 16.42
CA VAL A 344 2.32 1.55 17.70
C VAL A 344 3.64 1.98 18.34
N ASP A 345 3.58 2.46 19.58
CA ASP A 345 4.76 2.86 20.35
C ASP A 345 5.78 1.73 20.46
N VAL A 346 7.04 2.05 20.20
CA VAL A 346 8.14 1.09 20.28
C VAL A 346 8.95 1.24 21.56
N LYS A 347 9.71 0.20 21.91
CA LYS A 347 10.74 0.30 22.92
C LYS A 347 11.84 1.24 22.41
N ARG A 348 12.13 2.30 23.17
CA ARG A 348 13.18 3.27 22.80
C ARG A 348 14.54 2.58 22.65
N SER A 349 15.22 2.90 21.55
CA SER A 349 16.58 2.46 21.31
C SER A 349 17.50 2.94 22.45
N GLN A 350 18.47 2.10 22.81
CA GLN A 350 19.56 2.46 23.73
C GLN A 350 20.82 2.85 22.96
N GLN A 351 20.80 2.76 21.63
CA GLN A 351 21.91 3.19 20.79
C GLN A 351 21.97 4.72 20.77
N GLU A 352 23.17 5.27 20.93
CA GLU A 352 23.43 6.70 20.77
C GLU A 352 23.73 7.03 19.30
N ASP A 353 23.54 8.28 18.90
CA ASP A 353 23.88 8.78 17.56
C ASP A 353 23.31 7.96 16.39
N VAL A 354 22.06 7.51 16.54
CA VAL A 354 21.31 6.87 15.45
C VAL A 354 21.00 7.90 14.39
N ASN A 355 21.35 7.61 13.14
CA ASN A 355 21.06 8.48 11.99
C ASN A 355 20.38 7.73 10.85
N SER A 356 20.02 6.46 11.05
CA SER A 356 19.37 5.65 10.02
C SER A 356 18.33 4.70 10.60
N ALA A 357 17.24 4.49 9.87
CA ALA A 357 16.20 3.53 10.18
C ALA A 357 15.62 2.91 8.90
N GLY A 358 15.30 1.62 8.96
CA GLY A 358 14.76 0.82 7.85
C GLY A 358 14.91 -0.67 8.16
N ILE A 359 14.74 -1.61 7.23
CA ILE A 359 14.04 -1.45 5.96
C ILE A 359 12.54 -1.39 6.27
N LEU A 360 11.88 -0.33 5.84
CA LEU A 360 10.43 -0.15 5.94
C LEU A 360 9.78 -0.72 4.67
N TYR A 361 9.00 -1.80 4.78
CA TYR A 361 8.39 -2.48 3.64
C TYR A 361 7.06 -1.85 3.21
N PRO A 362 6.57 -2.11 1.98
CA PRO A 362 5.28 -1.60 1.50
C PRO A 362 4.15 -1.81 2.52
N GLY A 363 3.45 -0.72 2.84
CA GLY A 363 2.36 -0.69 3.82
C GLY A 363 2.77 -0.38 5.26
N GLN A 364 4.06 -0.51 5.60
CA GLN A 364 4.55 -0.12 6.91
C GLN A 364 4.76 1.38 7.04
N ARG A 365 4.69 1.84 8.29
CA ARG A 365 4.95 3.23 8.68
C ARG A 365 5.94 3.29 9.82
N MET A 366 6.75 4.34 9.86
CA MET A 366 7.58 4.65 11.01
C MET A 366 7.54 6.12 11.36
N ASP A 367 7.56 6.41 12.64
CA ASP A 367 7.62 7.75 13.18
C ASP A 367 8.88 7.89 14.02
N PHE A 368 9.65 8.95 13.78
CA PHE A 368 10.81 9.29 14.60
C PHE A 368 10.87 10.78 14.86
N VAL A 369 11.53 11.16 15.96
CA VAL A 369 11.88 12.55 16.22
C VAL A 369 13.22 12.83 15.56
N LEU A 370 13.26 13.78 14.64
CA LEU A 370 14.46 14.27 14.00
C LEU A 370 15.00 15.47 14.79
N HIS A 371 16.23 15.36 15.25
CA HIS A 371 16.92 16.41 15.97
C HIS A 371 17.91 17.12 15.05
N ALA A 372 17.86 18.45 15.04
CA ALA A 372 18.83 19.28 14.33
C ALA A 372 20.25 19.06 14.89
N SER A 373 21.26 19.12 14.02
CA SER A 373 22.65 19.14 14.47
C SER A 373 22.90 20.38 15.36
N PRO A 374 23.58 20.25 16.51
CA PRO A 374 23.91 21.39 17.38
C PRO A 374 24.72 22.49 16.70
N GLN A 375 25.45 22.15 15.64
CA GLN A 375 26.29 23.07 14.86
C GLN A 375 25.52 23.73 13.69
N HIS A 376 24.24 23.38 13.49
CA HIS A 376 23.39 23.82 12.36
C HIS A 376 24.05 23.68 10.98
N GLU A 377 24.90 22.66 10.82
CA GLU A 377 25.57 22.37 9.56
C GLU A 377 24.57 21.94 8.47
N PRO A 378 24.86 22.21 7.18
CA PRO A 378 24.10 21.65 6.08
C PRO A 378 23.99 20.13 6.23
N SER A 379 22.78 19.62 6.05
CA SER A 379 22.49 18.20 6.22
C SER A 379 21.72 17.68 5.02
N THR A 380 21.65 16.35 4.92
CA THR A 380 21.01 15.64 3.82
C THR A 380 20.19 14.48 4.38
N MET A 381 19.16 14.10 3.63
CA MET A 381 18.40 12.88 3.82
C MET A 381 18.59 12.02 2.58
N MET A 382 19.09 10.81 2.75
CA MET A 382 19.16 9.80 1.69
C MET A 382 18.05 8.77 1.88
N VAL A 383 17.33 8.49 0.80
CA VAL A 383 16.39 7.38 0.69
C VAL A 383 17.09 6.27 -0.08
N GLN A 384 17.15 5.07 0.52
CA GLN A 384 17.75 3.88 -0.09
C GLN A 384 16.64 2.85 -0.33
N LEU A 385 16.42 2.44 -1.58
CA LEU A 385 15.52 1.33 -1.88
C LEU A 385 16.22 0.00 -1.56
N ASP A 386 15.51 -0.87 -0.86
CA ASP A 386 15.92 -2.25 -0.69
C ASP A 386 15.86 -2.99 -2.03
N GLN A 387 17.01 -3.45 -2.48
CA GLN A 387 17.17 -4.15 -3.76
C GLN A 387 17.01 -5.67 -3.60
N GLY A 388 16.71 -6.18 -2.40
CA GLY A 388 16.57 -7.62 -2.12
C GLY A 388 15.53 -8.32 -3.01
N CYS A 389 14.50 -7.59 -3.44
CA CYS A 389 13.46 -8.08 -4.35
C CYS A 389 13.83 -7.92 -5.85
N PHE A 390 14.95 -7.28 -6.19
CA PHE A 390 15.31 -7.00 -7.59
C PHE A 390 16.11 -8.16 -8.19
N LYS A 391 15.44 -9.01 -8.96
CA LYS A 391 16.08 -10.16 -9.64
C LYS A 391 16.94 -9.74 -10.84
N TYR A 392 16.75 -8.54 -11.36
CA TYR A 392 17.51 -7.97 -12.47
C TYR A 392 17.96 -6.56 -12.12
N MET A 393 19.02 -6.09 -12.78
CA MET A 393 19.44 -4.69 -12.68
C MET A 393 18.59 -3.83 -13.62
N ASN A 394 18.08 -2.71 -13.13
CA ASN A 394 17.58 -1.62 -13.97
C ASN A 394 18.63 -0.51 -14.00
N PRO A 395 19.41 -0.35 -15.10
CA PRO A 395 20.45 0.68 -15.16
C PRO A 395 19.91 2.10 -15.01
N ALA A 396 18.64 2.33 -15.34
CA ALA A 396 18.01 3.63 -15.27
C ALA A 396 17.51 4.00 -13.86
N LEU A 397 17.38 3.01 -12.96
CA LEU A 397 16.99 3.25 -11.59
C LEU A 397 18.19 3.77 -10.80
N THR A 398 18.01 4.91 -10.14
CA THR A 398 18.90 5.37 -9.07
C THR A 398 18.29 4.94 -7.73
N PRO A 399 18.74 3.83 -7.12
CA PRO A 399 18.12 3.26 -5.92
C PRO A 399 18.41 4.06 -4.64
N ASP A 400 19.49 4.84 -4.64
CA ASP A 400 19.90 5.69 -3.53
C ASP A 400 19.81 7.15 -3.98
N GLN A 401 18.85 7.90 -3.45
CA GLN A 401 18.65 9.32 -3.79
C GLN A 401 18.83 10.20 -2.57
N THR A 402 19.66 11.24 -2.70
CA THR A 402 19.98 12.17 -1.62
C THR A 402 19.31 13.52 -1.84
N PHE A 403 18.63 13.98 -0.80
CA PHE A 403 17.87 15.23 -0.78
C PHE A 403 18.44 16.18 0.27
N PRO A 404 18.53 17.49 0.00
CA PRO A 404 19.01 18.47 0.96
C PRO A 404 18.00 18.69 2.10
N ILE A 405 18.53 19.00 3.29
CA ILE A 405 17.75 19.52 4.43
C ILE A 405 18.08 21.01 4.57
N HIS A 406 17.08 21.87 4.47
CA HIS A 406 17.27 23.32 4.54
C HIS A 406 16.92 23.86 5.92
N TYR A 407 17.79 24.70 6.51
CA TYR A 407 17.54 25.40 7.77
C TYR A 407 17.26 26.88 7.55
N ARG A 408 16.11 27.37 8.02
CA ARG A 408 15.59 28.71 7.69
C ARG A 408 16.35 29.91 8.28
N SER A 409 17.33 29.73 9.17
CA SER A 409 18.12 30.84 9.76
C SER A 409 19.51 31.02 9.14
N ALA A 410 19.96 30.08 8.32
CA ALA A 410 21.31 30.13 7.82
C ALA A 410 21.33 30.93 6.51
N SER A 411 22.01 32.07 6.53
CA SER A 411 22.50 32.75 5.31
C SER A 411 23.52 31.83 4.63
N ILE A 412 23.07 30.74 4.05
CA ILE A 412 23.90 29.76 3.36
C ILE A 412 23.45 29.75 1.91
N SER A 413 24.40 30.15 1.06
CA SER A 413 24.36 30.04 -0.39
C SER A 413 23.84 28.67 -0.83
N SER A 414 22.96 28.68 -1.82
CA SER A 414 22.20 27.56 -2.40
C SER A 414 23.03 26.49 -3.13
N GLU A 415 24.28 26.23 -2.74
CA GLU A 415 25.19 25.31 -3.43
C GLU A 415 26.14 24.55 -2.47
N ALA A 416 25.75 24.30 -1.22
CA ALA A 416 26.52 23.36 -0.39
C ALA A 416 26.49 21.97 -1.05
N GLN A 417 27.66 21.38 -1.32
CA GLN A 417 27.76 20.06 -1.96
C GLN A 417 26.95 19.04 -1.15
N VAL A 418 25.90 18.51 -1.78
CA VAL A 418 25.07 17.42 -1.25
C VAL A 418 25.91 16.15 -1.31
N SER A 419 26.71 15.89 -0.27
CA SER A 419 27.39 14.60 -0.12
C SER A 419 26.42 13.56 0.40
N ALA A 420 26.50 12.33 -0.14
CA ALA A 420 25.74 11.21 0.39
C ALA A 420 26.12 10.97 1.86
N PRO A 421 25.12 10.84 2.76
CA PRO A 421 25.37 10.65 4.17
C PRO A 421 25.89 9.22 4.43
N THR A 422 26.76 9.06 5.44
CA THR A 422 27.21 7.75 5.89
C THR A 422 26.37 7.27 7.07
N VAL A 423 26.10 5.95 7.11
CA VAL A 423 25.41 5.33 8.24
C VAL A 423 26.35 5.28 9.45
N ARG A 424 25.91 5.83 10.58
CA ARG A 424 26.60 5.75 11.88
C ARG A 424 26.03 4.61 12.71
N ASN A 425 24.74 4.71 13.04
CA ASN A 425 23.97 3.65 13.68
C ASN A 425 22.61 3.49 12.99
N HIS A 426 22.22 2.24 12.77
CA HIS A 426 21.02 1.87 12.01
C HIS A 426 20.05 1.07 12.88
N ILE A 427 18.79 1.53 12.93
CA ILE A 427 17.71 0.78 13.54
C ILE A 427 17.03 -0.09 12.49
N ASN A 428 17.13 -1.42 12.66
CA ASN A 428 16.31 -2.35 11.91
C ASN A 428 14.88 -2.40 12.49
N VAL A 429 13.90 -1.81 11.80
CA VAL A 429 12.51 -1.66 12.28
C VAL A 429 11.80 -2.98 12.56
N GLU A 430 12.14 -4.05 11.83
CA GLU A 430 11.55 -5.38 12.03
C GLU A 430 11.96 -6.02 13.36
N ASN A 431 13.10 -5.60 13.92
CA ASN A 431 13.64 -6.15 15.17
C ASN A 431 13.26 -5.32 16.40
N VAL A 432 12.48 -4.25 16.25
CA VAL A 432 12.14 -3.34 17.36
C VAL A 432 10.87 -3.79 18.06
N PRO A 433 10.93 -4.19 19.35
CA PRO A 433 9.75 -4.57 20.12
C PRO A 433 8.82 -3.39 20.36
N SER A 434 7.54 -3.67 20.61
CA SER A 434 6.62 -2.66 21.14
C SER A 434 7.02 -2.20 22.55
N SER A 435 6.51 -1.05 22.96
CA SER A 435 6.76 -0.55 24.31
C SER A 435 6.27 -1.53 25.39
N PRO A 436 6.91 -1.60 26.57
CA PRO A 436 6.49 -2.50 27.64
C PRO A 436 5.02 -2.38 28.04
N SER A 437 4.47 -1.15 28.01
CA SER A 437 3.04 -0.91 28.29
C SER A 437 2.08 -1.59 27.32
N ILE A 438 2.49 -1.76 26.06
CA ILE A 438 1.67 -2.46 25.05
C ILE A 438 1.80 -3.97 25.24
N LEU A 439 2.99 -4.46 25.58
CA LEU A 439 3.26 -5.88 25.81
C LEU A 439 2.57 -6.42 27.08
N MET A 440 2.21 -5.56 28.04
CA MET A 440 1.41 -5.96 29.21
C MET A 440 0.03 -6.51 28.85
N ASN A 441 -0.51 -6.15 27.67
CA ASN A 441 -1.82 -6.63 27.20
C ASN A 441 -1.73 -7.92 26.37
N LEU A 442 -0.52 -8.40 26.07
CA LEU A 442 -0.30 -9.62 25.29
C LEU A 442 -0.51 -10.84 26.18
N PRO A 443 -1.54 -11.69 25.94
CA PRO A 443 -1.70 -12.90 26.72
C PRO A 443 -0.57 -13.89 26.42
N PRO A 444 -0.22 -14.76 27.39
CA PRO A 444 0.83 -15.75 27.22
C PRO A 444 0.50 -16.80 26.15
N ARG A 445 -0.79 -17.11 25.95
CA ARG A 445 -1.25 -18.11 24.97
C ARG A 445 -2.49 -17.62 24.22
N ALA A 446 -2.62 -18.06 22.97
CA ALA A 446 -3.84 -17.94 22.20
C ALA A 446 -4.82 -19.08 22.53
N GLN A 447 -6.11 -18.87 22.25
CA GLN A 447 -7.13 -19.92 22.33
C GLN A 447 -7.18 -20.79 21.07
N GLN A 448 -6.74 -20.26 19.93
CA GLN A 448 -6.76 -20.93 18.64
C GLN A 448 -5.40 -20.79 17.96
N THR A 449 -4.98 -21.83 17.23
CA THR A 449 -3.76 -21.80 16.42
C THR A 449 -4.10 -22.28 15.02
N HIS A 450 -3.69 -21.53 14.00
CA HIS A 450 -3.84 -21.87 12.60
C HIS A 450 -2.50 -21.80 11.89
N VAL A 451 -2.29 -22.70 10.93
CA VAL A 451 -1.07 -22.78 10.14
C VAL A 451 -1.44 -22.64 8.67
N VAL A 452 -0.75 -21.74 7.97
CA VAL A 452 -0.92 -21.50 6.55
C VAL A 452 0.42 -21.45 5.84
N TYR A 453 0.43 -21.85 4.58
CA TYR A 453 1.61 -21.84 3.73
C TYR A 453 1.39 -20.90 2.55
N THR A 454 2.38 -20.10 2.19
CA THR A 454 2.23 -19.14 1.10
C THR A 454 3.41 -19.17 0.14
N LYS A 455 3.16 -18.86 -1.13
CA LYS A 455 4.18 -18.81 -2.21
C LYS A 455 3.59 -18.25 -3.50
N ILE A 456 4.45 -17.71 -4.36
CA ILE A 456 4.14 -17.56 -5.78
C ILE A 456 4.41 -18.89 -6.51
N GLN A 457 3.46 -19.34 -7.33
CA GLN A 457 3.64 -20.53 -8.17
C GLN A 457 3.33 -20.27 -9.64
N LYS A 458 4.11 -20.94 -10.51
CA LYS A 458 3.86 -21.04 -11.95
C LYS A 458 3.51 -22.49 -12.27
N MET A 459 2.24 -22.76 -12.52
CA MET A 459 1.80 -24.12 -12.84
C MET A 459 1.46 -24.25 -14.33
N ALA A 460 1.86 -25.36 -14.95
CA ALA A 460 1.56 -25.65 -16.36
C ALA A 460 0.04 -25.65 -16.64
N ARG A 461 -0.77 -26.15 -15.71
CA ARG A 461 -2.25 -26.08 -15.80
C ARG A 461 -2.78 -24.65 -15.91
N ASN A 462 -2.07 -23.69 -15.32
CA ASN A 462 -2.40 -22.26 -15.33
C ASN A 462 -1.51 -21.50 -16.32
N HIS A 463 -1.04 -22.19 -17.37
CA HIS A 463 -0.32 -21.61 -18.49
C HIS A 463 1.00 -20.93 -18.06
N ASN A 464 1.58 -21.39 -16.94
CA ASN A 464 2.78 -20.83 -16.30
C ASN A 464 2.66 -19.35 -15.93
N ILE A 465 1.44 -18.83 -15.79
CA ILE A 465 1.21 -17.50 -15.21
C ILE A 465 1.56 -17.57 -13.72
N PRO A 466 2.34 -16.61 -13.18
CA PRO A 466 2.55 -16.52 -11.75
C PRO A 466 1.24 -16.17 -11.04
N GLU A 467 0.88 -17.01 -10.07
CA GLU A 467 -0.24 -16.78 -9.17
C GLU A 467 0.25 -16.92 -7.72
N GLY A 468 -0.27 -16.08 -6.84
CA GLY A 468 -0.06 -16.18 -5.41
C GLY A 468 -1.00 -17.20 -4.79
N TYR A 469 -0.47 -17.94 -3.82
CA TYR A 469 -1.19 -18.99 -3.12
C TYR A 469 -1.12 -18.78 -1.61
N PHE A 470 -2.24 -19.03 -0.95
CA PHE A 470 -2.27 -19.54 0.41
C PHE A 470 -2.77 -20.98 0.38
N ASN A 471 -2.02 -21.89 1.00
CA ASN A 471 -2.17 -23.33 0.88
C ASN A 471 -2.25 -23.78 -0.58
N GLN A 472 -3.45 -24.13 -1.05
CA GLN A 472 -3.72 -24.56 -2.43
C GLN A 472 -4.66 -23.61 -3.17
N THR A 473 -4.96 -22.45 -2.58
CA THR A 473 -5.96 -21.51 -3.06
C THR A 473 -5.29 -20.21 -3.51
N THR A 474 -5.69 -19.72 -4.67
CA THR A 474 -5.35 -18.39 -5.16
C THR A 474 -6.59 -17.50 -5.03
N TRP A 475 -6.43 -16.34 -4.40
CA TRP A 475 -7.56 -15.45 -4.19
C TRP A 475 -8.03 -14.82 -5.50
N LYS A 476 -9.34 -14.85 -5.72
CA LYS A 476 -10.04 -14.16 -6.80
C LYS A 476 -11.36 -13.64 -6.23
N PRO A 477 -11.86 -12.47 -6.64
CA PRO A 477 -13.19 -12.02 -6.22
C PRO A 477 -14.25 -13.08 -6.53
N GLN A 478 -15.25 -13.20 -5.65
CA GLN A 478 -16.38 -14.11 -5.82
C GLN A 478 -17.01 -13.93 -7.21
N ASN A 479 -17.19 -15.03 -7.94
CA ASN A 479 -17.70 -14.97 -9.30
C ASN A 479 -19.22 -15.21 -9.42
N ASP A 480 -19.77 -16.19 -8.71
CA ASP A 480 -21.19 -16.56 -8.82
C ASP A 480 -21.83 -16.80 -7.45
N PRO A 481 -22.73 -15.91 -6.98
CA PRO A 481 -23.05 -14.61 -7.55
C PRO A 481 -21.90 -13.61 -7.29
N PRO A 482 -21.66 -12.62 -8.17
CA PRO A 482 -20.59 -11.64 -8.00
C PRO A 482 -20.96 -10.59 -6.93
N THR A 483 -20.89 -10.99 -5.66
CA THR A 483 -21.22 -10.15 -4.51
C THR A 483 -20.03 -10.03 -3.58
N PRO A 484 -19.95 -8.94 -2.79
CA PRO A 484 -19.00 -8.88 -1.68
C PRO A 484 -19.23 -10.02 -0.70
N LEU A 485 -18.15 -10.60 -0.19
CA LEU A 485 -18.19 -11.76 0.70
C LEU A 485 -18.92 -11.50 2.01
N ILE A 486 -18.84 -10.27 2.56
CA ILE A 486 -19.55 -9.95 3.80
C ILE A 486 -21.08 -10.06 3.66
N GLY A 487 -21.61 -9.88 2.44
CA GLY A 487 -23.03 -9.98 2.11
C GLY A 487 -23.47 -11.38 1.65
N LEU A 488 -22.57 -12.36 1.65
CA LEU A 488 -22.82 -13.71 1.17
C LEU A 488 -22.51 -14.72 2.26
N PRO A 489 -23.42 -15.66 2.59
CA PRO A 489 -23.10 -16.74 3.51
C PRO A 489 -21.88 -17.53 3.07
N ARG A 490 -20.99 -17.87 4.01
CA ARG A 490 -19.73 -18.58 3.74
C ARG A 490 -19.93 -19.92 3.02
N VAL A 491 -21.03 -20.62 3.27
CA VAL A 491 -21.38 -21.86 2.54
C VAL A 491 -21.61 -21.67 1.03
N ARG A 492 -21.76 -20.43 0.58
CA ARG A 492 -21.91 -20.05 -0.83
C ARG A 492 -20.65 -19.44 -1.45
N TRP A 493 -19.59 -19.24 -0.67
CA TRP A 493 -18.33 -18.74 -1.20
C TRP A 493 -17.74 -19.77 -2.17
N ASP A 494 -17.13 -19.28 -3.25
CA ASP A 494 -16.49 -20.14 -4.23
C ASP A 494 -15.14 -20.70 -3.74
N SER A 495 -14.56 -21.60 -4.52
CA SER A 495 -13.31 -22.28 -4.16
C SER A 495 -12.09 -21.36 -4.10
N ASN A 496 -12.20 -20.09 -4.49
CA ASN A 496 -11.11 -19.12 -4.43
C ASN A 496 -11.02 -18.44 -3.04
N GLN A 497 -11.94 -18.72 -2.12
CA GLN A 497 -12.03 -18.09 -0.81
C GLN A 497 -11.46 -18.98 0.29
N LEU A 498 -10.14 -19.01 0.45
CA LEU A 498 -9.54 -19.62 1.65
C LEU A 498 -9.80 -18.69 2.85
N ALA A 499 -10.52 -19.19 3.85
CA ALA A 499 -10.84 -18.43 5.05
C ALA A 499 -10.56 -19.23 6.31
N LEU A 500 -9.95 -18.57 7.31
CA LEU A 500 -9.91 -19.06 8.68
C LEU A 500 -11.10 -18.49 9.43
N SER A 501 -11.88 -19.34 10.09
CA SER A 501 -13.00 -18.89 10.93
C SER A 501 -12.60 -18.95 12.40
N THR A 502 -12.88 -17.87 13.12
CA THR A 502 -12.51 -17.72 14.54
C THR A 502 -13.64 -18.11 15.50
N GLY A 503 -14.77 -18.59 14.96
CA GLY A 503 -15.99 -18.86 15.72
C GLY A 503 -16.88 -17.62 15.86
N SER A 504 -17.84 -17.65 16.79
CA SER A 504 -18.83 -16.59 17.01
C SER A 504 -18.47 -15.61 18.14
N GLU A 505 -17.44 -15.92 18.93
CA GLU A 505 -17.02 -15.15 20.09
C GLU A 505 -15.60 -14.64 19.91
N ALA A 506 -15.26 -13.54 20.61
CA ALA A 506 -13.92 -12.99 20.55
C ALA A 506 -12.87 -13.98 21.11
N ALA A 507 -11.79 -14.19 20.37
CA ALA A 507 -10.72 -15.12 20.74
C ALA A 507 -9.34 -14.57 20.38
N TRP A 508 -8.30 -14.95 21.12
CA TRP A 508 -6.92 -14.79 20.65
C TRP A 508 -6.56 -15.94 19.72
N VAL A 509 -5.92 -15.57 18.62
CA VAL A 509 -5.56 -16.47 17.52
C VAL A 509 -4.08 -16.33 17.26
N ASP A 510 -3.36 -17.46 17.27
CA ASP A 510 -2.04 -17.58 16.69
C ASP A 510 -2.17 -18.01 15.23
N LEU A 511 -1.62 -17.22 14.32
CA LEU A 511 -1.52 -17.51 12.90
C LEU A 511 -0.04 -17.71 12.54
N VAL A 512 0.33 -18.96 12.25
CA VAL A 512 1.65 -19.33 11.73
C VAL A 512 1.62 -19.24 10.21
N VAL A 513 2.43 -18.36 9.65
CA VAL A 513 2.51 -18.12 8.21
C VAL A 513 3.87 -18.58 7.71
N ASN A 514 3.87 -19.69 6.98
CA ASN A 514 5.06 -20.29 6.40
C ASN A 514 5.26 -19.79 4.97
N ASN A 515 6.32 -19.01 4.74
CA ASN A 515 6.71 -18.56 3.41
C ASN A 515 7.54 -19.63 2.70
N LEU A 516 6.91 -20.30 1.74
CA LEU A 516 7.55 -21.31 0.90
C LEU A 516 8.23 -20.71 -0.35
N ASP A 517 8.16 -19.40 -0.53
CA ASP A 517 8.78 -18.71 -1.66
C ASP A 517 10.27 -18.44 -1.42
N GLU A 518 10.99 -18.20 -2.51
CA GLU A 518 12.39 -17.80 -2.50
C GLU A 518 12.57 -16.28 -2.40
N GLY A 519 11.48 -15.51 -2.40
CA GLY A 519 11.43 -14.09 -2.08
C GLY A 519 10.77 -13.81 -0.72
N PRO A 520 11.06 -12.67 -0.09
CA PRO A 520 10.37 -12.25 1.12
C PRO A 520 9.09 -11.47 0.78
N HIS A 521 8.10 -11.45 1.69
CA HIS A 521 6.80 -10.82 1.45
C HIS A 521 6.31 -10.01 2.66
N PRO A 522 5.87 -8.76 2.47
CA PRO A 522 5.20 -7.99 3.53
C PRO A 522 3.74 -8.38 3.60
N PHE A 523 3.29 -9.02 4.68
CA PHE A 523 1.88 -9.38 4.87
C PHE A 523 1.17 -8.38 5.74
N HIS A 524 -0.01 -7.96 5.28
CA HIS A 524 -0.90 -7.04 5.97
C HIS A 524 -2.22 -7.73 6.34
N LEU A 525 -2.71 -7.48 7.56
CA LEU A 525 -4.03 -7.92 8.03
C LEU A 525 -4.96 -6.72 8.19
N HIS A 526 -6.11 -6.76 7.51
CA HIS A 526 -7.13 -5.74 7.66
C HIS A 526 -7.85 -5.85 9.02
N GLY A 527 -8.37 -4.71 9.50
CA GLY A 527 -9.27 -4.64 10.66
C GLY A 527 -8.63 -4.96 12.02
N HIS A 528 -7.37 -5.35 12.06
CA HIS A 528 -6.66 -5.82 13.25
C HIS A 528 -5.20 -5.39 13.26
N HIS A 529 -4.66 -5.20 14.46
CA HIS A 529 -3.22 -5.28 14.68
C HIS A 529 -2.91 -6.67 15.24
N PHE A 530 -1.73 -7.19 14.95
CA PHE A 530 -1.22 -8.47 15.45
C PHE A 530 0.14 -8.27 16.13
N TYR A 531 0.38 -9.03 17.20
CA TYR A 531 1.69 -9.18 17.79
C TYR A 531 2.50 -10.17 16.95
N ILE A 532 3.59 -9.70 16.38
CA ILE A 532 4.63 -10.54 15.78
C ILE A 532 5.41 -11.15 16.94
N LEU A 533 5.24 -12.45 17.18
CA LEU A 533 5.91 -13.16 18.27
C LEU A 533 7.32 -13.59 17.88
N THR A 534 7.46 -14.05 16.63
CA THR A 534 8.74 -14.41 16.04
C THR A 534 8.65 -14.33 14.52
N VAL A 535 9.78 -14.00 13.91
CA VAL A 535 10.04 -14.09 12.47
C VAL A 535 11.37 -14.81 12.32
N GLN A 536 11.42 -15.85 11.51
CA GLN A 536 12.66 -16.61 11.28
C GLN A 536 12.85 -16.88 9.81
N GLN A 537 14.09 -16.76 9.37
CA GLN A 537 14.54 -17.19 8.05
C GLN A 537 15.29 -18.51 8.20
N ALA A 538 14.98 -19.51 7.37
CA ALA A 538 15.72 -20.76 7.40
C ALA A 538 17.17 -20.56 6.93
N SER A 539 18.12 -21.13 7.66
CA SER A 539 19.51 -21.24 7.22
C SER A 539 19.68 -22.27 6.10
N TYR A 540 18.82 -23.29 6.07
CA TYR A 540 18.77 -24.34 5.05
C TYR A 540 17.34 -24.86 4.86
N GLY A 541 16.98 -25.26 3.64
CA GLY A 541 15.62 -25.71 3.31
C GLY A 541 14.59 -24.58 3.35
N TRP A 542 13.36 -24.90 3.75
CA TRP A 542 12.22 -23.96 3.82
C TRP A 542 11.86 -23.51 5.24
N GLY A 543 12.49 -24.12 6.27
CA GLY A 543 12.32 -23.80 7.69
C GLY A 543 10.87 -23.62 8.16
N SER A 544 9.92 -24.32 7.55
CA SER A 544 8.52 -24.21 7.93
C SER A 544 8.32 -24.68 9.36
N TYR A 545 7.46 -23.97 10.09
CA TYR A 545 7.09 -24.27 11.45
C TYR A 545 5.70 -24.88 11.51
N ASP A 546 5.58 -26.05 12.14
CA ASP A 546 4.31 -26.64 12.54
C ASP A 546 4.23 -26.75 14.07
N PRO A 547 3.49 -25.85 14.77
CA PRO A 547 3.39 -25.88 16.23
C PRO A 547 2.66 -27.12 16.79
N PHE A 548 2.04 -27.94 15.94
CA PHE A 548 1.39 -29.18 16.37
C PHE A 548 2.35 -30.39 16.41
N SER A 549 3.46 -30.34 15.67
CA SER A 549 4.50 -31.38 15.68
C SER A 549 5.80 -30.92 16.33
N ASP A 550 6.12 -29.64 16.24
CA ASP A 550 7.41 -29.10 16.61
C ASP A 550 7.30 -28.37 17.96
N PRO A 551 7.96 -28.88 19.02
CA PRO A 551 7.88 -28.26 20.34
C PRO A 551 8.57 -26.89 20.37
N TYR A 552 9.61 -26.69 19.56
CA TYR A 552 10.32 -25.42 19.44
C TYR A 552 10.16 -24.87 18.02
N PRO A 553 10.00 -23.53 17.86
CA PRO A 553 10.06 -22.92 16.54
C PRO A 553 11.44 -23.18 15.90
N PRO A 554 11.51 -23.59 14.62
CA PRO A 554 12.79 -23.82 13.93
C PRO A 554 13.68 -22.58 13.98
N GLY A 555 14.96 -22.77 14.34
CA GLY A 555 15.93 -21.70 14.57
C GLY A 555 15.89 -21.08 15.97
N GLN A 556 15.03 -21.58 16.86
CA GLN A 556 14.93 -21.19 18.27
C GLN A 556 15.03 -22.40 19.21
N GLU A 557 15.59 -23.50 18.73
CA GLU A 557 15.87 -24.66 19.55
C GLU A 557 16.88 -24.27 20.65
N PRO A 558 16.72 -24.76 21.89
CA PRO A 558 17.70 -24.53 22.94
C PRO A 558 19.05 -25.16 22.57
N ASP A 559 20.15 -24.55 22.99
CA ASP A 559 21.50 -25.11 22.82
C ASP A 559 21.60 -26.41 23.64
N MET A 560 21.45 -27.55 22.97
CA MET A 560 21.48 -28.89 23.57
C MET A 560 22.93 -29.32 23.84
N GLU A 561 23.67 -28.61 24.70
CA GLU A 561 25.00 -29.05 25.16
C GLU A 561 24.93 -30.17 26.23
N ASN A 562 23.76 -30.44 26.81
CA ASN A 562 23.53 -31.57 27.71
C ASN A 562 22.33 -32.41 27.23
N GLU A 563 22.61 -33.56 26.62
CA GLU A 563 21.64 -34.52 26.03
C GLU A 563 20.70 -35.22 27.05
N SER A 564 20.54 -34.72 28.27
CA SER A 564 19.84 -35.46 29.34
C SER A 564 18.36 -35.12 29.53
N GLU A 565 17.81 -34.15 28.80
CA GLU A 565 16.38 -33.79 28.93
C GLU A 565 15.74 -33.62 27.55
N THR A 566 15.42 -34.74 26.90
CA THR A 566 14.26 -34.74 25.99
C THR A 566 13.03 -34.37 26.83
N PRO A 567 12.25 -33.32 26.49
CA PRO A 567 11.05 -32.99 27.26
C PRO A 567 10.04 -34.14 27.12
N GLU A 568 10.06 -35.07 28.07
CA GLU A 568 8.99 -36.03 28.26
C GLU A 568 7.78 -35.27 28.80
N ALA A 569 6.75 -35.17 27.95
CA ALA A 569 5.53 -34.39 28.12
C ALA A 569 5.70 -32.86 27.93
N ILE A 570 4.83 -32.29 27.09
CA ILE A 570 4.65 -30.84 26.93
C ILE A 570 4.36 -30.27 28.32
N ASP A 571 5.33 -29.57 28.93
CA ASP A 571 5.11 -28.83 30.16
C ASP A 571 3.92 -27.88 29.92
N PRO A 572 2.82 -27.98 30.70
CA PRO A 572 1.68 -27.08 30.57
C PRO A 572 2.05 -25.63 30.87
N ASN A 573 3.26 -25.31 31.34
CA ASN A 573 3.81 -23.96 31.47
C ASN A 573 4.80 -23.56 30.36
N PHE A 574 5.10 -24.46 29.41
CA PHE A 574 6.00 -24.18 28.30
C PHE A 574 5.56 -22.95 27.50
N GLN A 575 6.48 -22.01 27.29
CA GLN A 575 6.28 -20.80 26.48
C GLN A 575 7.24 -20.86 25.28
N PRO A 576 6.74 -21.17 24.07
CA PRO A 576 7.60 -21.31 22.90
C PRO A 576 8.18 -19.99 22.39
N TYR A 577 7.70 -18.85 22.90
CA TYR A 577 8.06 -17.52 22.38
C TYR A 577 8.51 -16.58 23.50
N ASP A 578 9.57 -15.80 23.25
CA ASP A 578 9.95 -14.67 24.08
C ASP A 578 9.05 -13.46 23.80
N LEU A 579 7.95 -13.35 24.56
CA LEU A 579 6.96 -12.28 24.41
C LEU A 579 7.51 -10.88 24.71
N SER A 580 8.67 -10.77 25.37
CA SER A 580 9.30 -9.47 25.65
C SER A 580 9.88 -8.81 24.38
N ARG A 581 10.05 -9.59 23.32
CA ARG A 581 10.54 -9.15 22.01
C ARG A 581 9.44 -8.94 20.99
N ALA A 582 8.18 -9.19 21.35
CA ALA A 582 7.07 -9.07 20.42
C ALA A 582 6.86 -7.62 19.93
N ALA A 583 6.32 -7.49 18.72
CA ALA A 583 5.98 -6.20 18.12
C ALA A 583 4.53 -6.21 17.64
N LEU A 584 3.69 -5.32 18.17
CA LEU A 584 2.33 -5.09 17.71
C LEU A 584 2.35 -4.20 16.46
N ARG A 585 1.84 -4.71 15.34
CA ARG A 585 1.87 -4.10 14.00
C ARG A 585 0.60 -4.48 13.22
N ASP A 586 0.43 -3.93 12.03
CA ASP A 586 -0.57 -4.43 11.07
C ASP A 586 0.08 -5.00 9.81
N THR A 587 1.40 -4.81 9.64
CA THR A 587 2.17 -5.33 8.51
C THR A 587 3.49 -5.95 8.99
N VAL A 588 3.84 -7.13 8.48
CA VAL A 588 5.08 -7.87 8.82
C VAL A 588 5.80 -8.37 7.58
N GLN A 589 7.12 -8.21 7.52
CA GLN A 589 7.91 -8.89 6.50
C GLN A 589 8.18 -10.34 6.92
N ILE A 590 7.75 -11.29 6.10
CA ILE A 590 8.13 -12.68 6.25
C ILE A 590 9.28 -12.98 5.27
N PRO A 591 10.46 -13.38 5.76
CA PRO A 591 11.63 -13.58 4.92
C PRO A 591 11.44 -14.76 3.96
N SER A 592 12.28 -14.80 2.93
CA SER A 592 12.38 -15.93 2.01
C SER A 592 12.62 -17.23 2.76
N ARG A 593 11.89 -18.30 2.41
CA ARG A 593 12.06 -19.64 3.02
C ARG A 593 12.03 -19.58 4.55
N GLY A 594 11.03 -18.93 5.12
CA GLY A 594 10.94 -18.66 6.54
C GLY A 594 9.50 -18.68 7.04
N TYR A 595 9.28 -18.19 8.25
CA TYR A 595 7.94 -18.08 8.81
C TYR A 595 7.82 -16.89 9.76
N ALA A 596 6.57 -16.55 10.07
CA ALA A 596 6.23 -15.69 11.19
C ALA A 596 5.09 -16.30 11.99
N VAL A 597 5.08 -16.02 13.31
CA VAL A 597 3.96 -16.33 14.20
C VAL A 597 3.30 -15.04 14.65
N LEU A 598 2.04 -14.87 14.27
CA LEU A 598 1.26 -13.66 14.52
C LEU A 598 0.15 -13.95 15.52
N ARG A 599 0.11 -13.21 16.63
CA ARG A 599 -0.96 -13.31 17.62
C ARG A 599 -1.87 -12.08 17.56
N PHE A 600 -3.13 -12.27 17.21
CA PHE A 600 -4.11 -11.18 17.23
C PHE A 600 -5.34 -11.56 18.02
N ARG A 601 -6.06 -10.54 18.45
CA ARG A 601 -7.38 -10.71 19.05
C ARG A 601 -8.41 -10.57 17.94
N ALA A 602 -9.17 -11.61 17.68
CA ALA A 602 -10.26 -11.62 16.73
C ALA A 602 -11.52 -11.07 17.41
N ASP A 603 -11.63 -9.75 17.54
CA ASP A 603 -12.72 -9.07 18.27
C ASP A 603 -13.42 -7.97 17.43
N ASN A 604 -13.10 -7.88 16.15
CA ASN A 604 -13.76 -6.99 15.19
C ASN A 604 -14.57 -7.82 14.16
N PRO A 605 -15.89 -8.02 14.36
CA PRO A 605 -16.70 -8.88 13.50
C PRO A 605 -16.66 -8.49 12.02
N GLY A 606 -16.47 -9.48 11.15
CA GLY A 606 -16.49 -9.29 9.71
C GLY A 606 -15.54 -10.22 8.96
N VAL A 607 -15.37 -9.94 7.67
CA VAL A 607 -14.44 -10.67 6.81
C VAL A 607 -13.27 -9.75 6.47
N TRP A 608 -12.06 -10.19 6.77
CA TRP A 608 -10.85 -9.37 6.69
C TRP A 608 -9.83 -10.02 5.76
N LEU A 609 -9.23 -9.23 4.86
CA LEU A 609 -8.14 -9.72 4.03
C LEU A 609 -6.84 -9.84 4.83
N PHE A 610 -6.14 -10.94 4.63
CA PHE A 610 -4.73 -11.11 4.97
C PHE A 610 -3.94 -11.34 3.68
N HIS A 611 -3.06 -10.43 3.30
CA HIS A 611 -2.47 -10.46 1.96
C HIS A 611 -1.05 -9.88 1.89
N CYS A 612 -0.31 -10.27 0.85
CA CYS A 612 0.96 -9.64 0.55
C CYS A 612 0.75 -8.20 0.05
N HIS A 613 1.51 -7.24 0.55
CA HIS A 613 1.43 -5.82 0.19
C HIS A 613 2.33 -5.45 -1.00
N ILE A 614 3.09 -6.41 -1.56
CA ILE A 614 3.65 -6.26 -2.90
C ILE A 614 2.49 -6.27 -3.89
N LEU A 615 2.33 -5.17 -4.63
CA LEU A 615 1.15 -4.89 -5.45
C LEU A 615 0.88 -6.00 -6.49
N TRP A 616 1.96 -6.52 -7.08
CA TRP A 616 1.89 -7.56 -8.10
C TRP A 616 1.45 -8.90 -7.52
N HIS A 617 1.85 -9.22 -6.29
CA HIS A 617 1.53 -10.47 -5.62
C HIS A 617 0.06 -10.51 -5.19
N LEU A 618 -0.47 -9.41 -4.61
CA LEU A 618 -1.90 -9.29 -4.35
C LEU A 618 -2.72 -9.39 -5.65
N ALA A 619 -2.31 -8.68 -6.69
CA ALA A 619 -3.01 -8.67 -7.98
C ALA A 619 -2.99 -10.03 -8.70
N THR A 620 -2.10 -10.95 -8.31
CA THR A 620 -2.07 -12.35 -8.77
C THR A 620 -2.61 -13.35 -7.74
N GLY A 621 -3.25 -12.88 -6.66
CA GLY A 621 -4.05 -13.70 -5.75
C GLY A 621 -3.35 -14.15 -4.46
N MET A 622 -2.24 -13.52 -4.06
CA MET A 622 -1.55 -13.80 -2.79
C MET A 622 -2.29 -13.21 -1.58
N ALA A 623 -3.50 -13.71 -1.34
CA ALA A 623 -4.37 -13.29 -0.26
C ALA A 623 -5.17 -14.48 0.28
N MET A 624 -5.65 -14.32 1.50
CA MET A 624 -6.64 -15.17 2.16
C MET A 624 -7.55 -14.31 3.03
N LEU A 625 -8.54 -14.94 3.66
CA LEU A 625 -9.54 -14.27 4.48
C LEU A 625 -9.44 -14.73 5.94
N VAL A 626 -9.81 -13.83 6.84
CA VAL A 626 -10.08 -14.12 8.25
C VAL A 626 -11.54 -13.77 8.51
N ASP A 627 -12.35 -14.78 8.78
CA ASP A 627 -13.75 -14.71 9.15
C ASP A 627 -13.86 -14.57 10.69
N VAL A 628 -14.02 -13.32 11.13
CA VAL A 628 -13.97 -12.93 12.54
C VAL A 628 -15.37 -12.86 13.13
N MET A 629 -15.63 -13.61 14.21
CA MET A 629 -16.92 -13.64 14.91
C MET A 629 -18.11 -13.97 13.99
N GLY A 630 -17.88 -14.81 12.98
CA GLY A 630 -18.90 -15.25 12.02
C GLY A 630 -19.79 -16.38 12.54
N ASP A 631 -20.89 -16.63 11.82
CA ASP A 631 -21.75 -17.78 12.09
C ASP A 631 -20.94 -19.09 11.97
N PRO A 632 -20.87 -19.94 13.02
CA PRO A 632 -20.06 -21.15 12.99
C PRO A 632 -20.45 -22.12 11.86
N THR A 633 -21.73 -22.12 11.45
CA THR A 633 -22.22 -22.96 10.35
C THR A 633 -21.95 -22.35 8.97
N GLY A 634 -21.58 -21.07 8.91
CA GLY A 634 -21.38 -20.30 7.69
C GLY A 634 -22.67 -20.05 6.89
N GLN A 635 -23.84 -20.28 7.49
CA GLN A 635 -25.14 -20.15 6.82
C GLN A 635 -25.69 -18.72 6.83
N VAL A 636 -25.17 -17.88 7.74
CA VAL A 636 -25.56 -16.48 7.86
C VAL A 636 -24.40 -15.60 7.40
N ALA A 637 -24.70 -14.59 6.58
CA ALA A 637 -23.73 -13.58 6.17
C ALA A 637 -23.48 -12.58 7.32
N HIS A 638 -22.32 -11.92 7.31
CA HIS A 638 -22.02 -10.86 8.28
C HIS A 638 -22.92 -9.65 8.11
N ASP A 639 -23.27 -9.32 6.87
CA ASP A 639 -24.14 -8.21 6.53
C ASP A 639 -25.35 -8.71 5.70
N ASN A 640 -26.52 -8.70 6.32
CA ASN A 640 -27.79 -9.04 5.66
C ASN A 640 -28.50 -7.82 5.06
N SER A 641 -27.89 -6.62 5.08
CA SER A 641 -28.42 -5.48 4.35
C SER A 641 -28.57 -5.90 2.89
N THR A 642 -29.81 -5.81 2.38
CA THR A 642 -30.18 -6.36 1.08
C THR A 642 -29.16 -5.90 0.04
N ALA A 643 -28.51 -6.87 -0.61
CA ALA A 643 -27.34 -6.76 -1.50
C ALA A 643 -27.46 -5.80 -2.71
N ALA A 644 -28.45 -4.90 -2.72
CA ALA A 644 -28.78 -4.00 -3.82
C ALA A 644 -28.58 -2.49 -3.53
N SER A 645 -28.24 -2.04 -2.30
CA SER A 645 -28.07 -0.58 -2.08
C SER A 645 -27.01 -0.12 -1.07
N GLY A 646 -26.56 -0.98 -0.14
CA GLY A 646 -25.61 -0.56 0.90
C GLY A 646 -24.14 -0.86 0.58
N LEU A 647 -23.86 -2.08 0.13
CA LEU A 647 -22.50 -2.59 -0.11
C LEU A 647 -22.00 -2.36 -1.53
N CYS A 648 -22.91 -2.08 -2.45
CA CYS A 648 -22.57 -1.84 -3.85
C CYS A 648 -22.90 -0.38 -4.19
N PRO A 649 -21.89 0.39 -4.64
CA PRO A 649 -22.07 1.78 -5.07
C PRO A 649 -23.17 1.90 -6.13
N VAL A 650 -23.94 2.99 -6.07
CA VAL A 650 -25.01 3.30 -7.04
C VAL A 650 -24.49 4.22 -8.13
#